data_AF-A0A1Y2UC57-F1
#
_entry.id   AF-A0A1Y2UC57-F1
#
_cell.length_a   1.000
_cell.length_b   1.000
_cell.length_c   1.000
_cell.angle_alpha   90.00
_cell.angle_beta   90.00
_cell.angle_gamma   90.00
#
_symmetry.space_group_name_H-M   'P 1'
#
loop_
_entity.id
_entity.type
_entity.pdbx_description
1 polymer ?
#
loop_
_entity_poly.entity_id
_entity_poly.type
_entity_poly.pdbx_seq_one_letter_code
_entity_poly.pdbx_strand_id
1 'polypeptide(L)'
;MFLYFCLWLFKSLSQMAFYFSNLILQTAYKNDIQYQGKVVNTVTVDFNKVKSGEIDWGQVHSIGRKTSSILSKNEFFVQLYWFIYLIQSGYPSQNISIEEKVQLGRKTGYIDLVVFDRSNKPFLVLDAKTPGDEYDNNRKLLSKSEGQIASYFAYSNNLKFVGVITAQFSSKFITPTSFIVSTDQWKAVGSVEEYHNNNSSVSLDNAFLISPQVTPYSSKNILLKPQDLIDLTESSSSKMFHDFLTILRKHGISDKTNAFNKVLNLFIAKIVDEFNTPDNEYLKFQVYSDESLEDLNSRIESLYAQGLRNFIKISIDTDMDLSKIKELIQSSDMENAKELWHSVEHLQSKTNSNFQFKDVYDDQTYQDNLRILKELVNLIAPYKLKYAKKQQFLGDFFENILSSGFKQEAGQFFTPIPLATFMVSSLPLRQKLKSILQDTSSYNSSRQLLPRMIDFACGSGHFLTEYMNQMQLIIKNTNRSALSQLNKRHFEQFINDPFEWSKDYVYGLDIDYRLVKTSKVSSFLNGDGDAIIRRANGLDSFTSKNFAGILHLDTYSKSNQQFDVLIANPPYHVDEFKSELPHLKQDFSLGKYVTDSSSEIEAFFIERASQLLKPSGYMAIVLPSAILNTENKIYVAARKLLLKKFKVVGIMKNPNKATFSATKVETVTIFAQRRNDNEIELLENKLLKILNSGNIQDVALNHQENYLTKYLHDVFGPDFSLADYNDLLNGNYKGENINAKDYSKQVKKSNMSKNDYILQKELQRLLLYCISDNQSVIIQTPSNSMTDSLELLGYKFSGRRGHEGIHPRIKHYSIEDLTLLYGNKGTYLNQVIRAAFEGKAESIQPEESTKPYYRIKNLQELIDFNVKNNDYKVMISRALTGRINDFGSKDTIFLSDEADLENGTSISSTEIQPGRFPVIAGGREPAYYCDQFNREGDVITISQSGAYAGYISYHHGPIFASDCFTIKAKQNSHYTTKDLYYLLKSKQEQIYAFATGSIQKHVYSKNMERFRIPDYKKEPQKVLNTISSLKEKMNLQLKASDTINELQVELNQLSDQLIDKENKTFSLSSLENENILYIKGGKRIPKDRDYAPFRTNHIYPGVANFTNNTIDLVHSKTIDDPTFETIKRYQLHPNDVFISAAGTIGKVGMLPKIDKDITVSLTENAHKIVVTDDHKVKPKYLMYILSSNRIQDAINKTVTKTGTPKLSISSLGSIRIPLPSVDIQNDFINKCDTLKHEIDSQLKLLN
;
A
#
# COMPACT_ATOMS: atom_id res chain seq x y z
N MET A 1 -17.79 21.68 -53.00
CA MET A 1 -17.15 20.52 -53.67
C MET A 1 -15.77 20.85 -54.22
N PHE A 2 -15.59 21.90 -55.02
CA PHE A 2 -14.27 22.35 -55.51
C PHE A 2 -13.30 22.73 -54.37
N LEU A 3 -13.77 23.43 -53.33
CA LEU A 3 -12.98 23.70 -52.12
C LEU A 3 -12.60 22.43 -51.33
N TYR A 4 -13.42 21.37 -51.39
CA TYR A 4 -13.16 20.10 -50.70
C TYR A 4 -12.18 19.22 -51.49
N PHE A 5 -12.19 19.33 -52.82
CA PHE A 5 -11.18 18.72 -53.69
C PHE A 5 -9.82 19.42 -53.54
N CYS A 6 -9.79 20.75 -53.41
CA CYS A 6 -8.58 21.51 -53.09
C CYS A 6 -8.05 21.22 -51.68
N LEU A 7 -8.93 21.11 -50.66
CA LEU A 7 -8.52 20.76 -49.29
C LEU A 7 -8.07 19.30 -49.14
N TRP A 8 -8.56 18.39 -49.98
CA TRP A 8 -8.08 17.01 -50.03
C TRP A 8 -6.73 16.90 -50.74
N LEU A 9 -6.51 17.66 -51.82
CA LEU A 9 -5.20 17.79 -52.49
C LEU A 9 -4.15 18.50 -51.60
N PHE A 10 -4.56 19.40 -50.71
CA PHE A 10 -3.66 20.06 -49.75
C PHE A 10 -3.29 19.17 -48.55
N LYS A 11 -4.07 18.12 -48.25
CA LYS A 11 -3.83 17.25 -47.09
C LYS A 11 -2.71 16.22 -47.30
N SER A 12 -2.32 15.96 -48.55
CA SER A 12 -1.12 15.15 -48.87
C SER A 12 0.18 15.97 -48.90
N LEU A 13 0.10 17.30 -48.81
CA LEU A 13 1.23 18.23 -48.87
C LEU A 13 1.44 19.02 -47.56
N SER A 14 0.59 18.85 -46.55
CA SER A 14 0.51 19.74 -45.38
C SER A 14 1.42 19.42 -44.19
N GLN A 15 2.38 18.50 -44.29
CA GLN A 15 3.41 18.29 -43.25
C GLN A 15 4.78 18.88 -43.59
N MET A 16 5.04 19.22 -44.86
CA MET A 16 6.28 19.86 -45.31
C MET A 16 6.16 21.38 -45.51
N ALA A 17 4.94 21.91 -45.43
CA ALA A 17 4.63 23.27 -45.86
C ALA A 17 5.19 24.38 -44.95
N PHE A 18 5.64 24.14 -43.70
CA PHE A 18 6.05 25.26 -42.82
C PHE A 18 7.56 25.60 -42.86
N TYR A 19 8.44 24.63 -43.13
CA TYR A 19 9.88 24.93 -43.32
C TYR A 19 10.16 25.48 -44.72
N PHE A 20 9.32 25.12 -45.69
CA PHE A 20 9.41 25.60 -47.08
C PHE A 20 8.32 26.61 -47.47
N SER A 21 7.42 27.05 -46.56
CA SER A 21 6.36 28.04 -46.88
C SER A 21 6.92 29.40 -47.27
N ASN A 22 8.03 29.83 -46.67
CA ASN A 22 8.73 31.05 -47.09
C ASN A 22 9.52 30.86 -48.39
N LEU A 23 9.63 29.63 -48.87
CA LEU A 23 10.55 29.21 -49.93
C LEU A 23 9.89 29.07 -51.29
N ILE A 24 8.57 28.84 -51.33
CA ILE A 24 7.78 28.84 -52.57
C ILE A 24 7.74 30.24 -53.22
N LEU A 25 8.17 31.29 -52.50
CA LEU A 25 8.37 32.64 -53.03
C LEU A 25 9.77 32.90 -53.61
N GLN A 26 10.75 32.01 -53.40
CA GLN A 26 12.11 32.16 -53.95
C GLN A 26 12.37 31.13 -55.06
N THR A 27 13.02 31.59 -56.12
CA THR A 27 13.24 30.80 -57.34
C THR A 27 14.24 29.66 -57.17
N ALA A 28 15.13 29.74 -56.17
CA ALA A 28 16.09 28.69 -55.80
C ALA A 28 16.50 28.85 -54.33
N TYR A 29 16.74 27.73 -53.64
CA TYR A 29 17.27 27.68 -52.26
C TYR A 29 18.73 27.29 -52.26
N LYS A 30 19.57 28.09 -51.62
CA LYS A 30 20.99 27.80 -51.45
C LYS A 30 21.29 27.69 -49.96
N ASN A 31 21.89 26.57 -49.55
CA ASN A 31 22.31 26.35 -48.17
C ASN A 31 23.81 26.05 -48.11
N ASP A 32 24.54 26.86 -47.36
CA ASP A 32 25.94 26.61 -47.05
C ASP A 32 26.01 25.61 -45.89
N ILE A 33 26.53 24.42 -46.17
CA ILE A 33 26.69 23.38 -45.16
C ILE A 33 27.97 23.65 -44.39
N GLN A 34 27.82 23.87 -43.09
CA GLN A 34 28.94 24.12 -42.20
C GLN A 34 29.31 22.89 -41.37
N TYR A 35 30.60 22.63 -41.25
CA TYR A 35 31.17 21.69 -40.30
C TYR A 35 32.20 22.43 -39.44
N GLN A 36 32.04 22.39 -38.11
CA GLN A 36 32.88 23.13 -37.15
C GLN A 36 33.02 24.63 -37.50
N GLY A 37 31.93 25.28 -37.91
CA GLY A 37 31.90 26.71 -38.22
C GLY A 37 32.55 27.11 -39.54
N LYS A 38 33.00 26.15 -40.36
CA LYS A 38 33.53 26.39 -41.71
C LYS A 38 32.57 25.85 -42.76
N VAL A 39 32.34 26.61 -43.84
CA VAL A 39 31.57 26.14 -45.00
C VAL A 39 32.38 25.04 -45.70
N VAL A 40 31.83 23.83 -45.76
CA VAL A 40 32.49 22.66 -46.35
C VAL A 40 31.85 22.19 -47.66
N ASN A 41 30.59 22.53 -47.90
CA ASN A 41 29.90 22.28 -49.16
C ASN A 41 28.72 23.24 -49.30
N THR A 42 28.22 23.42 -50.52
CA THR A 42 27.05 24.26 -50.79
C THR A 42 26.08 23.49 -51.66
N VAL A 43 24.82 23.40 -51.22
CA VAL A 43 23.75 22.70 -51.95
C VAL A 43 22.72 23.71 -52.42
N THR A 44 22.30 23.57 -53.69
CA THR A 44 21.27 24.42 -54.28
C THR A 44 20.09 23.58 -54.76
N VAL A 45 18.87 24.02 -54.46
CA VAL A 45 17.62 23.38 -54.88
C VAL A 45 16.79 24.37 -55.69
N ASP A 46 16.54 24.08 -56.96
CA ASP A 46 15.69 24.90 -57.85
C ASP A 46 14.27 24.33 -57.91
N PHE A 47 13.29 25.13 -57.48
CA PHE A 47 11.87 24.75 -57.41
C PHE A 47 11.08 25.11 -58.68
N ASN A 48 11.64 25.88 -59.62
CA ASN A 48 10.92 26.40 -60.79
C ASN A 48 10.97 25.51 -62.04
N LYS A 49 11.79 24.46 -62.05
CA LYS A 49 11.74 23.46 -63.12
C LYS A 49 10.58 22.49 -62.87
N VAL A 50 9.34 22.94 -63.11
CA VAL A 50 8.05 22.31 -62.70
C VAL A 50 7.76 20.89 -63.27
N LYS A 51 8.70 20.20 -63.92
CA LYS A 51 8.58 18.76 -64.22
C LYS A 51 9.77 17.90 -63.73
N SER A 52 10.81 18.53 -63.20
CA SER A 52 11.94 17.91 -62.51
C SER A 52 12.64 19.05 -61.77
N GLY A 53 12.38 19.23 -60.46
CA GLY A 53 13.25 20.11 -59.66
C GLY A 53 14.71 19.72 -59.89
N GLU A 54 15.69 20.59 -59.74
CA GLU A 54 17.09 20.17 -59.87
C GLU A 54 17.78 20.42 -58.54
N ILE A 55 18.35 19.36 -57.96
CA ILE A 55 19.22 19.46 -56.79
C ILE A 55 20.65 19.47 -57.32
N ASP A 56 21.35 20.58 -57.10
CA ASP A 56 22.79 20.63 -57.18
C ASP A 56 23.37 20.22 -55.82
N TRP A 57 23.86 18.99 -55.75
CA TRP A 57 24.43 18.36 -54.56
C TRP A 57 25.81 18.95 -54.17
N GLY A 58 26.36 19.87 -54.97
CA GLY A 58 27.67 20.45 -54.76
C GLY A 58 28.80 19.47 -55.07
N GLN A 59 29.90 19.55 -54.32
CA GLN A 59 31.07 18.70 -54.54
C GLN A 59 30.89 17.31 -53.89
N VAL A 60 30.28 16.38 -54.63
CA VAL A 60 30.05 14.99 -54.23
C VAL A 60 30.97 14.01 -54.95
N HIS A 61 31.07 12.77 -54.47
CA HIS A 61 31.94 11.73 -55.05
C HIS A 61 31.51 11.37 -56.49
N SER A 62 30.24 11.03 -56.66
CA SER A 62 29.61 10.73 -57.94
C SER A 62 28.09 10.94 -57.83
N ILE A 63 27.46 11.22 -58.96
CA ILE A 63 25.99 11.25 -59.10
C ILE A 63 25.65 10.27 -60.20
N GLY A 64 24.87 9.23 -59.90
CA GLY A 64 24.46 8.25 -60.89
C GLY A 64 23.34 8.77 -61.78
N ARG A 65 22.10 8.35 -61.53
CA ARG A 65 20.92 8.92 -62.22
C ARG A 65 20.49 10.22 -61.54
N LYS A 66 19.91 11.18 -62.29
CA LYS A 66 19.35 12.43 -61.74
C LYS A 66 17.86 12.30 -61.41
N THR A 67 17.41 11.18 -60.83
CA THR A 67 15.97 11.00 -60.48
C THR A 67 15.59 11.59 -59.13
N SER A 68 16.57 11.71 -58.22
CA SER A 68 16.53 12.45 -56.94
C SER A 68 16.16 13.93 -57.07
N SER A 69 16.20 14.44 -58.30
CA SER A 69 15.72 15.76 -58.74
C SER A 69 14.18 15.86 -58.79
N ILE A 70 13.43 14.75 -58.74
CA ILE A 70 11.96 14.77 -58.78
C ILE A 70 11.38 15.06 -57.38
N LEU A 71 11.45 16.32 -56.94
CA LEU A 71 10.95 16.81 -55.64
C LEU A 71 9.45 16.59 -55.36
N SER A 72 8.70 15.92 -56.24
CA SER A 72 7.33 15.48 -55.96
C SER A 72 7.27 14.20 -55.09
N LYS A 73 8.40 13.53 -54.82
CA LYS A 73 8.47 12.36 -53.94
C LYS A 73 9.12 12.71 -52.60
N ASN A 74 8.44 12.35 -51.50
CA ASN A 74 8.91 12.61 -50.13
C ASN A 74 10.24 11.91 -49.80
N GLU A 75 10.53 10.77 -50.44
CA GLU A 75 11.76 9.98 -50.28
C GLU A 75 13.02 10.78 -50.63
N PHE A 76 12.96 11.68 -51.63
CA PHE A 76 14.13 12.48 -52.01
C PHE A 76 14.42 13.65 -51.06
N PHE A 77 13.41 14.12 -50.31
CA PHE A 77 13.66 15.06 -49.21
C PHE A 77 14.35 14.39 -48.03
N VAL A 78 14.01 13.11 -47.76
CA VAL A 78 14.72 12.28 -46.78
C VAL A 78 16.17 12.09 -47.23
N GLN A 79 16.39 11.74 -48.50
CA GLN A 79 17.74 11.62 -49.08
C GLN A 79 18.55 12.91 -48.95
N LEU A 80 17.95 14.07 -49.30
CA LEU A 80 18.57 15.39 -49.19
C LEU A 80 18.94 15.73 -47.74
N TYR A 81 18.02 15.49 -46.81
CA TYR A 81 18.28 15.71 -45.39
C TYR A 81 19.46 14.85 -44.91
N TRP A 82 19.47 13.55 -45.23
CA TRP A 82 20.51 12.64 -44.77
C TRP A 82 21.88 12.92 -45.38
N PHE A 83 21.94 13.41 -46.62
CA PHE A 83 23.17 13.93 -47.21
C PHE A 83 23.75 15.10 -46.40
N ILE A 84 22.91 16.09 -46.07
CA ILE A 84 23.32 17.24 -45.25
C ILE A 84 23.76 16.76 -43.85
N TYR A 85 22.98 15.85 -43.26
CA TYR A 85 23.23 15.32 -41.93
C TYR A 85 24.52 14.50 -41.84
N LEU A 86 24.88 13.75 -42.88
CA LEU A 86 26.18 13.07 -43.00
C LEU A 86 27.33 14.09 -43.01
N ILE A 87 27.22 15.17 -43.78
CA ILE A 87 28.27 16.21 -43.83
C ILE A 87 28.41 16.90 -42.48
N GLN A 88 27.29 17.25 -41.84
CA GLN A 88 27.27 17.80 -40.48
C GLN A 88 27.82 16.81 -39.44
N SER A 89 27.68 15.51 -39.70
CA SER A 89 28.28 14.45 -38.89
C SER A 89 29.77 14.24 -39.15
N GLY A 90 30.39 15.01 -40.06
CA GLY A 90 31.82 15.02 -40.35
C GLY A 90 32.26 14.12 -41.50
N TYR A 91 31.33 13.61 -42.31
CA TYR A 91 31.65 12.89 -43.55
C TYR A 91 31.92 13.89 -44.70
N PRO A 92 33.08 13.83 -45.38
CA PRO A 92 33.37 14.73 -46.49
C PRO A 92 32.37 14.54 -47.64
N SER A 93 31.84 15.63 -48.22
CA SER A 93 30.89 15.53 -49.33
C SER A 93 31.48 14.78 -50.54
N GLN A 94 32.78 14.99 -50.83
CA GLN A 94 33.56 14.30 -51.86
C GLN A 94 33.70 12.77 -51.67
N ASN A 95 33.26 12.26 -50.51
CA ASN A 95 33.22 10.84 -50.18
C ASN A 95 31.79 10.27 -50.19
N ILE A 96 30.79 11.04 -50.62
CA ILE A 96 29.39 10.61 -50.66
C ILE A 96 28.93 10.57 -52.11
N SER A 97 28.41 9.44 -52.56
CA SER A 97 27.74 9.29 -53.86
C SER A 97 26.24 9.30 -53.72
N ILE A 98 25.58 9.84 -54.75
CA ILE A 98 24.12 9.95 -54.82
C ILE A 98 23.61 9.06 -55.96
N GLU A 99 22.61 8.22 -55.67
CA GLU A 99 21.98 7.30 -56.64
C GLU A 99 23.01 6.45 -57.41
N GLU A 100 23.93 5.81 -56.69
CA GLU A 100 25.03 5.02 -57.25
C GLU A 100 24.50 3.75 -57.94
N LYS A 101 24.96 3.47 -59.16
CA LYS A 101 24.47 2.34 -59.96
C LYS A 101 25.11 1.03 -59.50
N VAL A 102 24.29 0.03 -59.17
CA VAL A 102 24.75 -1.30 -58.73
C VAL A 102 24.20 -2.40 -59.64
N GLN A 103 25.01 -3.44 -59.87
CA GLN A 103 24.58 -4.67 -60.54
C GLN A 103 24.25 -5.74 -59.47
N LEU A 104 22.97 -6.09 -59.33
CA LEU A 104 22.48 -7.11 -58.41
C LEU A 104 22.08 -8.36 -59.20
N GLY A 105 23.07 -9.21 -59.52
CA GLY A 105 22.88 -10.36 -60.40
C GLY A 105 22.51 -9.93 -61.82
N ARG A 106 21.32 -10.33 -62.33
CA ARG A 106 20.81 -9.94 -63.66
C ARG A 106 20.05 -8.61 -63.68
N LYS A 107 19.79 -7.99 -62.53
CA LYS A 107 19.05 -6.72 -62.41
C LYS A 107 20.03 -5.57 -62.14
N THR A 108 19.77 -4.42 -62.78
CA THR A 108 20.42 -3.15 -62.43
C THR A 108 19.60 -2.43 -61.36
N GLY A 109 20.24 -1.99 -60.29
CA GLY A 109 19.66 -1.21 -59.19
C GLY A 109 20.40 0.10 -58.95
N TYR A 110 19.89 0.93 -58.05
CA TYR A 110 20.50 2.19 -57.64
C TYR A 110 20.43 2.31 -56.12
N ILE A 111 21.54 2.69 -55.50
CA ILE A 111 21.64 2.92 -54.05
C ILE A 111 21.53 4.41 -53.78
N ASP A 112 20.65 4.82 -52.88
CA ASP A 112 20.36 6.24 -52.65
C ASP A 112 21.59 7.03 -52.19
N LEU A 113 22.28 6.56 -51.16
CA LEU A 113 23.52 7.16 -50.65
C LEU A 113 24.59 6.09 -50.41
N VAL A 114 25.80 6.33 -50.94
CA VAL A 114 26.98 5.50 -50.67
C VAL A 114 28.06 6.37 -50.06
N VAL A 115 28.56 6.00 -48.89
CA VAL A 115 29.66 6.69 -48.22
C VAL A 115 30.94 5.87 -48.41
N PHE A 116 31.98 6.53 -48.90
CA PHE A 116 33.31 5.97 -49.12
C PHE A 116 34.24 6.33 -47.96
N ASP A 117 35.09 5.38 -47.57
CA ASP A 117 36.14 5.61 -46.58
C ASP A 117 37.26 6.52 -47.13
N ARG A 118 38.23 6.82 -46.28
CA ARG A 118 39.39 7.65 -46.65
C ARG A 118 40.33 7.01 -47.68
N SER A 119 40.19 5.69 -47.91
CA SER A 119 40.93 4.94 -48.93
C SER A 119 40.14 4.79 -50.24
N ASN A 120 39.04 5.54 -50.38
CA ASN A 120 38.14 5.50 -51.52
C ASN A 120 37.46 4.14 -51.75
N LYS A 121 37.18 3.39 -50.68
CA LYS A 121 36.41 2.13 -50.75
C LYS A 121 35.00 2.32 -50.20
N PRO A 122 33.97 1.67 -50.77
CA PRO A 122 32.62 1.70 -50.20
C PRO A 122 32.60 1.23 -48.75
N PHE A 123 32.10 2.08 -47.85
CA PHE A 123 32.07 1.85 -46.40
C PHE A 123 30.66 1.62 -45.88
N LEU A 124 29.71 2.50 -46.23
CA LEU A 124 28.34 2.48 -45.74
C LEU A 124 27.36 2.74 -46.90
N VAL A 125 26.31 1.92 -46.96
CA VAL A 125 25.22 2.04 -47.93
C VAL A 125 23.93 2.38 -47.19
N LEU A 126 23.22 3.41 -47.64
CA LEU A 126 21.97 3.85 -47.04
C LEU A 126 20.87 3.94 -48.11
N ASP A 127 19.70 3.40 -47.78
CA ASP A 127 18.48 3.46 -48.59
C ASP A 127 17.46 4.36 -47.88
N ALA A 128 17.00 5.42 -48.54
CA ALA A 128 16.07 6.39 -47.99
C ALA A 128 14.63 5.89 -48.13
N LYS A 129 13.82 6.04 -47.08
CA LYS A 129 12.40 5.65 -47.10
C LYS A 129 11.52 6.70 -46.43
N THR A 130 10.26 6.78 -46.87
CA THR A 130 9.31 7.68 -46.23
C THR A 130 8.95 7.19 -44.81
N PRO A 131 8.71 8.11 -43.85
CA PRO A 131 8.38 7.72 -42.49
C PRO A 131 7.03 6.98 -42.43
N GLY A 132 6.93 5.99 -41.53
CA GLY A 132 5.73 5.15 -41.36
C GLY A 132 5.94 3.73 -41.91
N ASP A 133 4.88 3.15 -42.49
CA ASP A 133 4.84 1.74 -42.88
C ASP A 133 5.97 1.33 -43.83
N GLU A 134 6.39 2.22 -44.73
CA GLU A 134 7.45 1.94 -45.70
C GLU A 134 8.81 1.72 -45.02
N TYR A 135 9.21 2.63 -44.13
CA TYR A 135 10.41 2.49 -43.32
C TYR A 135 10.33 1.27 -42.40
N ASP A 136 9.20 1.08 -41.70
CA ASP A 136 9.04 -0.02 -40.75
C ASP A 136 9.11 -1.40 -41.41
N ASN A 137 8.55 -1.55 -42.62
CA ASN A 137 8.62 -2.79 -43.38
C ASN A 137 10.06 -3.07 -43.85
N ASN A 138 10.75 -2.08 -44.42
CA ASN A 138 12.14 -2.25 -44.87
C ASN A 138 13.10 -2.50 -43.71
N ARG A 139 12.88 -1.85 -42.56
CA ARG A 139 13.61 -2.13 -41.31
C ARG A 139 13.42 -3.57 -40.86
N LYS A 140 12.17 -4.07 -40.83
CA LYS A 140 11.85 -5.45 -40.42
C LYS A 140 12.44 -6.50 -41.36
N LEU A 141 12.47 -6.23 -42.67
CA LEU A 141 13.10 -7.11 -43.65
C LEU A 141 14.62 -7.12 -43.46
N LEU A 142 15.24 -5.94 -43.37
CA LEU A 142 16.69 -5.82 -43.16
C LEU A 142 17.14 -6.46 -41.84
N SER A 143 16.36 -6.34 -40.76
CA SER A 143 16.68 -6.99 -39.48
C SER A 143 16.68 -8.52 -39.57
N LYS A 144 16.01 -9.10 -40.56
CA LYS A 144 16.02 -10.54 -40.83
C LYS A 144 17.02 -10.95 -41.92
N SER A 145 17.87 -10.03 -42.39
CA SER A 145 18.72 -10.22 -43.57
C SER A 145 17.92 -10.50 -44.86
N GLU A 146 16.72 -9.93 -44.98
CA GLU A 146 15.84 -10.06 -46.15
C GLU A 146 15.66 -8.70 -46.87
N GLY A 147 15.10 -8.75 -48.07
CA GLY A 147 14.68 -7.57 -48.83
C GLY A 147 15.78 -6.95 -49.71
N GLN A 148 15.39 -5.93 -50.49
CA GLN A 148 16.27 -5.29 -51.48
C GLN A 148 17.51 -4.66 -50.83
N ILE A 149 17.36 -4.04 -49.67
CA ILE A 149 18.45 -3.33 -48.98
C ILE A 149 19.57 -4.30 -48.60
N ALA A 150 19.23 -5.48 -48.09
CA ALA A 150 20.21 -6.50 -47.75
C ALA A 150 20.97 -7.01 -48.98
N SER A 151 20.31 -7.06 -50.16
CA SER A 151 20.97 -7.47 -51.41
C SER A 151 22.10 -6.54 -51.87
N TYR A 152 22.14 -5.29 -51.39
CA TYR A 152 23.25 -4.36 -51.66
C TYR A 152 24.59 -4.81 -51.07
N PHE A 153 24.62 -5.84 -50.21
CA PHE A 153 25.89 -6.48 -49.82
C PHE A 153 26.71 -6.96 -51.04
N ALA A 154 26.05 -7.37 -52.13
CA ALA A 154 26.71 -7.76 -53.37
C ALA A 154 27.42 -6.61 -54.11
N TYR A 155 27.20 -5.34 -53.70
CA TYR A 155 27.83 -4.17 -54.29
C TYR A 155 29.35 -4.17 -54.11
N SER A 156 29.85 -4.57 -52.93
CA SER A 156 31.29 -4.56 -52.63
C SER A 156 31.61 -5.41 -51.40
N ASN A 157 32.65 -6.25 -51.51
CA ASN A 157 33.17 -7.02 -50.36
C ASN A 157 33.80 -6.13 -49.28
N ASN A 158 34.12 -4.87 -49.60
CA ASN A 158 34.67 -3.91 -48.64
C ASN A 158 33.59 -3.21 -47.80
N LEU A 159 32.32 -3.30 -48.21
CA LEU A 159 31.20 -2.65 -47.52
C LEU A 159 31.15 -3.09 -46.06
N LYS A 160 31.10 -2.16 -45.11
CA LYS A 160 31.07 -2.48 -43.68
C LYS A 160 29.66 -2.45 -43.12
N PHE A 161 28.85 -1.51 -43.58
CA PHE A 161 27.52 -1.27 -43.05
C PHE A 161 26.48 -1.09 -44.16
N VAL A 162 25.27 -1.57 -43.92
CA VAL A 162 24.11 -1.42 -44.80
C VAL A 162 22.92 -0.99 -43.95
N GLY A 163 22.17 0.02 -44.38
CA GLY A 163 21.08 0.54 -43.56
C GLY A 163 19.93 1.17 -44.33
N VAL A 164 18.82 1.32 -43.61
CA VAL A 164 17.64 2.08 -44.03
C VAL A 164 17.52 3.35 -43.19
N ILE A 165 17.20 4.47 -43.83
CA ILE A 165 17.16 5.80 -43.20
C ILE A 165 15.82 6.49 -43.48
N THR A 166 15.33 7.24 -42.50
CA THR A 166 14.15 8.09 -42.64
C THR A 166 14.29 9.37 -41.83
N ALA A 167 13.44 10.36 -42.09
CA ALA A 167 13.40 11.61 -41.34
C ALA A 167 11.94 12.05 -41.18
N GLN A 168 11.49 12.26 -39.95
CA GLN A 168 10.18 12.82 -39.67
C GLN A 168 10.29 14.34 -39.56
N PHE A 169 9.60 15.05 -40.44
CA PHE A 169 9.58 16.50 -40.48
C PHE A 169 8.42 17.03 -39.62
N SER A 170 8.72 17.76 -38.54
CA SER A 170 7.73 18.49 -37.74
C SER A 170 7.81 19.99 -37.96
N SER A 171 6.88 20.77 -37.39
CA SER A 171 6.89 22.22 -37.49
C SER A 171 8.04 22.92 -36.75
N LYS A 172 8.74 22.22 -35.84
CA LYS A 172 9.81 22.81 -35.00
C LYS A 172 11.16 22.09 -35.10
N PHE A 173 11.18 20.81 -35.46
CA PHE A 173 12.39 20.00 -35.52
C PHE A 173 12.25 18.87 -36.54
N ILE A 174 13.38 18.34 -37.02
CA ILE A 174 13.44 17.14 -37.85
C ILE A 174 14.00 16.01 -36.99
N THR A 175 13.30 14.89 -36.94
CA THR A 175 13.74 13.70 -36.19
C THR A 175 14.32 12.68 -37.18
N PRO A 176 15.65 12.56 -37.30
CA PRO A 176 16.26 11.50 -38.10
C PRO A 176 16.10 10.14 -37.43
N THR A 177 15.90 9.09 -38.21
CA THR A 177 15.92 7.70 -37.72
C THR A 177 16.65 6.81 -38.71
N SER A 178 17.56 5.98 -38.22
CA SER A 178 18.33 5.03 -39.02
C SER A 178 18.33 3.65 -38.38
N PHE A 179 18.29 2.62 -39.22
CA PHE A 179 18.55 1.25 -38.83
C PHE A 179 19.62 0.67 -39.76
N ILE A 180 20.82 0.49 -39.22
CA ILE A 180 22.04 0.15 -39.96
C ILE A 180 22.63 -1.12 -39.34
N VAL A 181 22.88 -2.15 -40.14
CA VAL A 181 23.44 -3.42 -39.69
C VAL A 181 24.89 -3.56 -40.13
N SER A 182 25.69 -4.32 -39.37
CA SER A 182 27.03 -4.75 -39.81
C SER A 182 26.90 -5.76 -40.95
N THR A 183 27.90 -5.84 -41.81
CA THR A 183 27.99 -6.86 -42.87
C THR A 183 28.94 -8.01 -42.51
N ASP A 184 29.66 -7.92 -41.39
CA ASP A 184 30.73 -8.87 -41.04
C ASP A 184 30.19 -10.30 -40.91
N GLN A 185 28.97 -10.47 -40.40
CA GLN A 185 28.30 -11.77 -40.33
C GLN A 185 27.93 -12.35 -41.70
N TRP A 186 27.62 -11.51 -42.69
CA TRP A 186 27.36 -11.96 -44.07
C TRP A 186 28.67 -12.29 -44.79
N LYS A 187 29.76 -11.58 -44.50
CA LYS A 187 31.10 -11.88 -45.02
C LYS A 187 31.63 -13.24 -44.54
N ALA A 188 31.34 -13.60 -43.29
CA ALA A 188 31.75 -14.88 -42.72
C ALA A 188 31.13 -16.09 -43.46
N VAL A 189 29.91 -15.92 -43.98
CA VAL A 189 29.18 -16.97 -44.70
C VAL A 189 29.30 -16.82 -46.23
N GLY A 190 29.60 -15.62 -46.73
CA GLY A 190 29.83 -15.34 -48.16
C GLY A 190 28.62 -14.78 -48.89
N SER A 191 27.40 -14.96 -48.39
CA SER A 191 26.18 -14.33 -48.93
C SER A 191 25.13 -14.06 -47.85
N VAL A 192 24.23 -13.10 -48.15
CA VAL A 192 23.12 -12.75 -47.26
C VAL A 192 22.09 -13.89 -47.19
N GLU A 193 21.80 -14.53 -48.33
CA GLU A 193 20.81 -15.61 -48.44
C GLU A 193 21.23 -16.84 -47.62
N GLU A 194 22.50 -17.21 -47.67
CA GLU A 194 23.03 -18.33 -46.90
C GLU A 194 23.07 -18.03 -45.40
N TYR A 195 23.39 -16.79 -45.00
CA TYR A 195 23.29 -16.37 -43.60
C TYR A 195 21.84 -16.45 -43.07
N HIS A 196 20.87 -15.97 -43.85
CA HIS A 196 19.45 -16.02 -43.49
C HIS A 196 18.95 -17.46 -43.33
N ASN A 197 19.26 -18.34 -44.29
CA ASN A 197 18.87 -19.75 -44.23
C ASN A 197 19.43 -20.46 -43.00
N ASN A 198 20.67 -20.13 -42.61
CA ASN A 198 21.33 -20.70 -41.42
C ASN A 198 20.84 -20.08 -40.10
N ASN A 199 20.20 -18.91 -40.11
CA ASN A 199 19.87 -18.12 -38.92
C ASN A 199 18.47 -17.49 -38.96
N SER A 200 17.46 -18.21 -39.47
CA SER A 200 16.12 -17.70 -39.75
C SER A 200 15.33 -17.17 -38.52
N SER A 201 15.78 -17.48 -37.30
CA SER A 201 15.22 -16.99 -36.03
C SER A 201 15.97 -15.80 -35.42
N VAL A 202 17.11 -15.38 -35.98
CA VAL A 202 17.98 -14.34 -35.43
C VAL A 202 17.66 -12.98 -36.05
N SER A 203 17.38 -12.00 -35.20
CA SER A 203 17.21 -10.60 -35.62
C SER A 203 18.54 -9.86 -35.46
N LEU A 204 18.96 -9.13 -36.49
CA LEU A 204 20.11 -8.23 -36.43
C LEU A 204 19.76 -6.95 -35.65
N ASP A 205 20.74 -6.43 -34.92
CA ASP A 205 20.66 -5.18 -34.17
C ASP A 205 21.10 -3.98 -35.01
N ASN A 206 20.71 -2.78 -34.56
CA ASN A 206 21.19 -1.52 -35.13
C ASN A 206 22.66 -1.31 -34.69
N ALA A 207 23.60 -1.59 -35.59
CA ALA A 207 25.03 -1.72 -35.34
C ALA A 207 25.85 -0.44 -35.62
N PHE A 208 25.24 0.60 -36.20
CA PHE A 208 25.95 1.84 -36.55
C PHE A 208 25.06 3.07 -36.40
N LEU A 209 25.64 4.19 -35.97
CA LEU A 209 24.93 5.46 -35.79
C LEU A 209 25.63 6.59 -36.52
N ILE A 210 24.84 7.39 -37.22
CA ILE A 210 25.27 8.64 -37.83
C ILE A 210 24.77 9.77 -36.94
N SER A 211 25.68 10.58 -36.38
CA SER A 211 25.33 11.74 -35.57
C SER A 211 26.49 12.74 -35.55
N PRO A 212 26.23 14.06 -35.48
CA PRO A 212 27.25 15.08 -35.20
C PRO A 212 28.07 14.85 -33.93
N GLN A 213 27.57 14.01 -33.02
CA GLN A 213 28.21 13.67 -31.75
C GLN A 213 29.10 12.42 -31.83
N VAL A 214 29.12 11.72 -32.97
CA VAL A 214 29.88 10.48 -33.18
C VAL A 214 31.04 10.76 -34.14
N THR A 215 32.20 10.19 -33.88
CA THR A 215 33.35 10.30 -34.80
C THR A 215 33.02 9.62 -36.15
N PRO A 216 33.16 10.32 -37.30
CA PRO A 216 32.91 9.73 -38.61
C PRO A 216 33.68 8.42 -38.80
N TYR A 217 33.04 7.45 -39.44
CA TYR A 217 33.61 6.10 -39.71
C TYR A 217 33.86 5.23 -38.47
N SER A 218 33.52 5.69 -37.26
CA SER A 218 33.63 4.91 -36.02
C SER A 218 32.30 4.23 -35.67
N SER A 219 32.36 2.96 -35.26
CA SER A 219 31.19 2.18 -34.81
C SER A 219 30.86 2.38 -33.32
N LYS A 220 31.42 3.41 -32.67
CA LYS A 220 31.42 3.53 -31.20
C LYS A 220 30.30 4.44 -30.67
N ASN A 221 29.87 4.13 -29.44
CA ASN A 221 28.71 4.69 -28.72
C ASN A 221 28.62 6.23 -28.72
N ILE A 222 27.40 6.76 -28.71
CA ILE A 222 27.10 8.17 -28.42
C ILE A 222 27.73 8.51 -27.06
N LEU A 223 28.59 9.53 -27.03
CA LEU A 223 29.05 10.08 -25.75
C LEU A 223 27.89 10.84 -25.10
N LEU A 224 27.44 10.36 -23.96
CA LEU A 224 26.29 10.89 -23.24
C LEU A 224 26.65 12.18 -22.50
N LYS A 225 25.80 13.19 -22.63
CA LYS A 225 25.73 14.37 -21.74
C LYS A 225 24.51 14.26 -20.83
N PRO A 226 24.41 15.05 -19.74
CA PRO A 226 23.23 15.01 -18.87
C PRO A 226 21.90 15.23 -19.61
N GLN A 227 21.89 16.06 -20.65
CA GLN A 227 20.72 16.30 -21.51
C GLN A 227 20.30 15.10 -22.39
N ASP A 228 21.21 14.15 -22.62
CA ASP A 228 20.96 12.97 -23.47
C ASP A 228 20.40 11.78 -22.66
N LEU A 229 20.29 11.93 -21.32
CA LEU A 229 19.80 10.89 -20.43
C LEU A 229 18.29 10.64 -20.60
N ILE A 230 17.91 9.37 -20.62
CA ILE A 230 16.53 8.92 -20.81
C ILE A 230 15.86 8.78 -19.45
N ASP A 231 14.65 9.34 -19.31
CA ASP A 231 13.83 9.12 -18.12
C ASP A 231 13.42 7.64 -18.02
N LEU A 232 13.55 7.07 -16.82
CA LEU A 232 13.07 5.73 -16.53
C LEU A 232 11.52 5.73 -16.53
N THR A 233 10.93 4.67 -17.05
CA THR A 233 9.49 4.35 -16.99
C THR A 233 9.32 2.99 -16.32
N GLU A 234 8.10 2.61 -15.94
CA GLU A 234 7.82 1.28 -15.38
C GLU A 234 8.27 0.13 -16.32
N SER A 235 8.02 0.30 -17.61
CA SER A 235 8.42 -0.68 -18.64
C SER A 235 9.94 -0.78 -18.80
N SER A 236 10.64 0.36 -18.79
CA SER A 236 12.10 0.38 -18.95
C SER A 236 12.84 -0.01 -17.68
N SER A 237 12.28 0.26 -16.48
CA SER A 237 12.89 -0.15 -15.20
C SER A 237 12.81 -1.67 -15.01
N SER A 238 11.67 -2.27 -15.35
CA SER A 238 11.50 -3.73 -15.34
C SER A 238 12.41 -4.40 -16.37
N LYS A 239 12.53 -3.82 -17.57
CA LYS A 239 13.48 -4.28 -18.58
C LYS A 239 14.92 -4.21 -18.10
N MET A 240 15.34 -3.07 -17.54
CA MET A 240 16.70 -2.88 -17.00
C MET A 240 17.01 -3.90 -15.88
N PHE A 241 16.05 -4.20 -15.00
CA PHE A 241 16.21 -5.24 -13.97
C PHE A 241 16.37 -6.64 -14.57
N HIS A 242 15.59 -6.98 -15.60
CA HIS A 242 15.72 -8.26 -16.30
C HIS A 242 17.03 -8.38 -17.08
N ASP A 243 17.49 -7.30 -17.72
CA ASP A 243 18.76 -7.24 -18.44
C ASP A 243 19.93 -7.40 -17.46
N PHE A 244 19.85 -6.75 -16.29
CA PHE A 244 20.79 -6.94 -15.19
C PHE A 244 20.89 -8.42 -14.76
N LEU A 245 19.76 -9.07 -14.48
CA LEU A 245 19.74 -10.50 -14.12
C LEU A 245 20.26 -11.40 -15.25
N THR A 246 20.12 -10.96 -16.50
CA THR A 246 20.65 -11.67 -17.68
C THR A 246 22.17 -11.58 -17.75
N ILE A 247 22.75 -10.41 -17.48
CA ILE A 247 24.20 -10.24 -17.35
C ILE A 247 24.75 -11.15 -16.24
N LEU A 248 24.13 -11.18 -15.06
CA LEU A 248 24.57 -12.06 -13.97
C LEU A 248 24.57 -13.54 -14.37
N ARG A 249 23.52 -13.99 -15.08
CA ARG A 249 23.43 -15.39 -15.58
C ARG A 249 24.48 -15.70 -16.64
N LYS A 250 24.71 -14.78 -17.58
CA LYS A 250 25.73 -14.91 -18.64
C LYS A 250 27.11 -15.15 -18.05
N HIS A 251 27.44 -14.47 -16.95
CA HIS A 251 28.75 -14.56 -16.30
C HIS A 251 28.84 -15.59 -15.17
N GLY A 252 27.77 -16.39 -14.94
CA GLY A 252 27.77 -17.45 -13.94
C GLY A 252 27.79 -16.97 -12.48
N ILE A 253 27.30 -15.76 -12.20
CA ILE A 253 27.32 -15.19 -10.85
C ILE A 253 26.19 -15.81 -10.02
N SER A 254 26.57 -16.60 -9.01
CA SER A 254 25.64 -17.27 -8.09
C SER A 254 25.31 -16.44 -6.85
N ASP A 255 26.28 -15.65 -6.35
CA ASP A 255 26.07 -14.74 -5.22
C ASP A 255 25.41 -13.43 -5.66
N LYS A 256 24.08 -13.47 -5.69
CA LYS A 256 23.27 -12.30 -5.97
C LYS A 256 23.48 -11.19 -4.96
N THR A 257 23.69 -11.51 -3.68
CA THR A 257 23.80 -10.52 -2.60
C THR A 257 25.00 -9.61 -2.82
N ASN A 258 26.16 -10.21 -3.13
CA ASN A 258 27.35 -9.46 -3.50
C ASN A 258 27.10 -8.62 -4.76
N ALA A 259 26.55 -9.22 -5.82
CA ALA A 259 26.29 -8.52 -7.08
C ALA A 259 25.40 -7.28 -6.92
N PHE A 260 24.30 -7.37 -6.15
CA PHE A 260 23.42 -6.24 -5.89
C PHE A 260 24.13 -5.12 -5.08
N ASN A 261 24.99 -5.47 -4.11
CA ASN A 261 25.79 -4.48 -3.38
C ASN A 261 26.76 -3.72 -4.32
N LYS A 262 27.37 -4.39 -5.30
CA LYS A 262 28.22 -3.72 -6.31
C LYS A 262 27.42 -2.82 -7.25
N VAL A 263 26.17 -3.18 -7.57
CA VAL A 263 25.27 -2.29 -8.34
C VAL A 263 24.93 -1.03 -7.56
N LEU A 264 24.70 -1.11 -6.24
CA LEU A 264 24.50 0.08 -5.42
C LEU A 264 25.71 1.04 -5.49
N ASN A 265 26.93 0.50 -5.55
CA ASN A 265 28.13 1.31 -5.74
C ASN A 265 28.12 2.02 -7.11
N LEU A 266 27.64 1.34 -8.16
CA LEU A 266 27.48 1.94 -9.50
C LEU A 266 26.44 3.05 -9.51
N PHE A 267 25.33 2.90 -8.78
CA PHE A 267 24.34 3.98 -8.64
C PHE A 267 24.92 5.19 -7.93
N ILE A 268 25.71 5.01 -6.86
CA ILE A 268 26.40 6.14 -6.20
C ILE A 268 27.36 6.84 -7.18
N ALA A 269 28.17 6.08 -7.92
CA ALA A 269 29.10 6.62 -8.91
C ALA A 269 28.40 7.38 -10.05
N LYS A 270 27.24 6.90 -10.48
CA LYS A 270 26.43 7.57 -11.50
C LYS A 270 25.73 8.81 -10.96
N ILE A 271 25.13 8.73 -9.78
CA ILE A 271 24.44 9.86 -9.14
C ILE A 271 25.42 11.02 -8.96
N VAL A 272 26.62 10.78 -8.42
CA VAL A 272 27.60 11.85 -8.24
C VAL A 272 28.04 12.49 -9.55
N ASP A 273 28.15 11.71 -10.64
CA ASP A 273 28.46 12.23 -11.96
C ASP A 273 27.32 13.09 -12.52
N GLU A 274 26.06 12.65 -12.39
CA GLU A 274 24.88 13.45 -12.76
C GLU A 274 24.73 14.74 -11.94
N PHE A 275 25.26 14.78 -10.71
CA PHE A 275 25.25 15.98 -9.87
C PHE A 275 26.36 16.96 -10.21
N ASN A 276 27.56 16.46 -10.53
CA ASN A 276 28.75 17.29 -10.69
C ASN A 276 29.02 17.72 -12.13
N THR A 277 28.49 16.99 -13.12
CA THR A 277 28.77 17.25 -14.54
C THR A 277 27.75 18.25 -15.13
N PRO A 278 28.20 19.39 -15.70
CA PRO A 278 27.33 20.37 -16.36
C PRO A 278 26.59 19.80 -17.58
N ASP A 279 25.40 20.34 -17.89
CA ASP A 279 24.52 19.84 -18.97
C ASP A 279 25.17 19.78 -20.36
N ASN A 280 26.17 20.62 -20.62
CA ASN A 280 26.88 20.71 -21.89
C ASN A 280 28.15 19.85 -21.96
N GLU A 281 28.57 19.23 -20.86
CA GLU A 281 29.75 18.37 -20.78
C GLU A 281 29.39 16.89 -20.86
N TYR A 282 30.38 16.05 -21.19
CA TYR A 282 30.22 14.61 -21.25
C TYR A 282 30.25 13.99 -19.86
N LEU A 283 29.31 13.09 -19.60
CA LEU A 283 29.26 12.33 -18.37
C LEU A 283 30.52 11.51 -18.19
N LYS A 284 31.05 11.44 -16.97
CA LYS A 284 32.16 10.55 -16.68
C LYS A 284 31.68 9.12 -16.51
N PHE A 285 30.43 8.85 -16.14
CA PHE A 285 29.87 7.50 -15.99
C PHE A 285 29.41 6.96 -17.35
N GLN A 286 30.35 6.59 -18.20
CA GLN A 286 30.11 5.89 -19.47
C GLN A 286 31.36 5.10 -19.89
N VAL A 287 31.31 4.43 -21.04
CA VAL A 287 32.44 3.70 -21.61
C VAL A 287 32.98 4.47 -22.81
N TYR A 288 34.26 4.86 -22.77
CA TYR A 288 34.92 5.58 -23.86
C TYR A 288 35.49 4.63 -24.92
N SER A 289 35.74 5.18 -26.10
CA SER A 289 36.17 4.42 -27.27
C SER A 289 37.54 3.76 -27.11
N ASP A 290 38.50 4.51 -26.62
CA ASP A 290 39.93 4.18 -26.66
C ASP A 290 40.49 3.94 -25.26
N GLU A 291 39.61 3.66 -24.32
CA GLU A 291 39.91 3.45 -22.90
C GLU A 291 40.07 1.97 -22.60
N SER A 292 41.11 1.62 -21.82
CA SER A 292 41.28 0.24 -21.34
C SER A 292 40.21 -0.11 -20.30
N LEU A 293 40.04 -1.41 -20.00
CA LEU A 293 39.06 -1.79 -18.99
C LEU A 293 39.50 -1.38 -17.57
N GLU A 294 40.81 -1.34 -17.36
CA GLU A 294 41.47 -0.88 -16.14
C GLU A 294 41.26 0.63 -15.92
N ASP A 295 41.36 1.42 -16.98
CA ASP A 295 41.07 2.87 -16.94
C ASP A 295 39.59 3.13 -16.61
N LEU A 296 38.68 2.37 -17.25
CA LEU A 296 37.26 2.41 -16.94
C LEU A 296 37.02 2.09 -15.45
N ASN A 297 37.60 1.02 -14.93
CA ASN A 297 37.45 0.67 -13.51
C ASN A 297 37.94 1.79 -12.60
N SER A 298 39.13 2.31 -12.84
CA SER A 298 39.75 3.38 -12.04
C SER A 298 38.89 4.65 -12.04
N ARG A 299 38.31 5.01 -13.19
CA ARG A 299 37.42 6.18 -13.30
C ARG A 299 36.10 5.97 -12.55
N ILE A 300 35.49 4.80 -12.67
CA ILE A 300 34.24 4.48 -11.95
C ILE A 300 34.48 4.39 -10.45
N GLU A 301 35.63 3.86 -10.00
CA GLU A 301 36.09 3.89 -8.61
C GLU A 301 36.28 5.31 -8.09
N SER A 302 36.90 6.19 -8.87
CA SER A 302 37.08 7.59 -8.51
C SER A 302 35.74 8.30 -8.30
N LEU A 303 34.77 8.08 -9.20
CA LEU A 303 33.41 8.58 -9.04
C LEU A 303 32.77 8.02 -7.77
N TYR A 304 32.81 6.70 -7.56
CA TYR A 304 32.27 6.10 -6.34
C TYR A 304 32.88 6.69 -5.06
N ALA A 305 34.21 6.81 -4.99
CA ALA A 305 34.92 7.41 -3.87
C ALA A 305 34.52 8.88 -3.65
N GLN A 306 34.36 9.64 -4.73
CA GLN A 306 33.82 11.01 -4.66
C GLN A 306 32.40 11.03 -4.11
N GLY A 307 31.54 10.10 -4.53
CA GLY A 307 30.18 9.96 -4.01
C GLY A 307 30.14 9.66 -2.51
N LEU A 308 31.02 8.76 -2.03
CA LEU A 308 31.16 8.47 -0.60
C LEU A 308 31.59 9.69 0.20
N ARG A 309 32.57 10.45 -0.30
CA ARG A 309 33.07 11.68 0.34
C ARG A 309 32.01 12.78 0.35
N ASN A 310 31.35 13.01 -0.79
CA ASN A 310 30.41 14.12 -0.94
C ASN A 310 29.10 13.87 -0.15
N PHE A 311 28.52 12.68 -0.30
CA PHE A 311 27.15 12.40 0.15
C PHE A 311 27.07 11.61 1.46
N ILE A 312 28.02 10.72 1.73
CA ILE A 312 28.01 9.85 2.93
C ILE A 312 29.03 10.34 3.98
N LYS A 313 29.92 11.28 3.59
CA LYS A 313 30.99 11.86 4.44
C LYS A 313 31.96 10.82 4.99
N ILE A 314 32.23 9.78 4.21
CA ILE A 314 33.28 8.80 4.50
C ILE A 314 34.52 9.17 3.68
N SER A 315 35.62 9.42 4.37
CA SER A 315 36.96 9.46 3.76
C SER A 315 37.49 8.02 3.66
N ILE A 316 37.87 7.59 2.46
CA ILE A 316 38.58 6.33 2.29
C ILE A 316 40.05 6.62 2.59
N ASP A 317 40.61 6.05 3.66
CA ASP A 317 41.98 6.35 4.12
C ASP A 317 43.05 6.10 3.05
N THR A 318 42.81 5.15 2.14
CA THR A 318 43.69 4.87 1.00
C THR A 318 43.90 6.06 0.06
N ASP A 319 42.94 6.98 -0.08
CA ASP A 319 43.12 8.16 -0.95
C ASP A 319 44.24 9.08 -0.43
N MET A 320 44.37 9.25 0.90
CA MET A 320 45.43 10.08 1.48
C MET A 320 46.80 9.41 1.39
N ASP A 321 46.86 8.09 1.63
CA ASP A 321 48.11 7.34 1.56
C ASP A 321 48.59 7.21 0.11
N LEU A 322 47.71 7.01 -0.86
CA LEU A 322 48.04 6.99 -2.28
C LEU A 322 48.48 8.35 -2.81
N SER A 323 47.86 9.44 -2.34
CA SER A 323 48.28 10.80 -2.67
C SER A 323 49.69 11.08 -2.14
N LYS A 324 49.98 10.67 -0.90
CA LYS A 324 51.33 10.74 -0.32
C LYS A 324 52.33 9.85 -1.05
N ILE A 325 51.95 8.62 -1.41
CA ILE A 325 52.79 7.70 -2.19
C ILE A 325 53.08 8.32 -3.57
N LYS A 326 52.09 8.92 -4.21
CA LYS A 326 52.25 9.60 -5.51
C LYS A 326 53.17 10.82 -5.38
N GLU A 327 53.02 11.63 -4.33
CA GLU A 327 53.93 12.74 -4.03
C GLU A 327 55.36 12.24 -3.74
N LEU A 328 55.51 11.17 -2.97
CA LEU A 328 56.81 10.55 -2.67
C LEU A 328 57.49 10.02 -3.95
N ILE A 329 56.74 9.33 -4.81
CA ILE A 329 57.23 8.82 -6.10
C ILE A 329 57.58 9.98 -7.05
N GLN A 330 56.79 11.06 -7.07
CA GLN A 330 57.06 12.24 -7.90
C GLN A 330 58.21 13.11 -7.37
N SER A 331 58.47 13.10 -6.07
CA SER A 331 59.58 13.81 -5.43
C SER A 331 60.91 13.05 -5.50
N SER A 332 60.88 11.78 -5.92
CA SER A 332 62.06 10.94 -6.09
C SER A 332 62.55 11.02 -7.54
N ASP A 333 63.84 11.26 -7.76
CA ASP A 333 64.46 11.33 -9.10
C ASP A 333 64.66 9.91 -9.69
N MET A 334 63.58 9.12 -9.78
CA MET A 334 63.59 7.73 -10.27
C MET A 334 63.23 7.65 -11.75
N GLU A 335 64.11 7.06 -12.57
CA GLU A 335 63.88 6.79 -14.01
C GLU A 335 62.58 6.00 -14.29
N ASN A 336 62.18 5.11 -13.37
CA ASN A 336 61.03 4.21 -13.54
C ASN A 336 59.78 4.61 -12.73
N ALA A 337 59.68 5.86 -12.27
CA ALA A 337 58.58 6.33 -11.42
C ALA A 337 57.17 6.05 -12.01
N LYS A 338 57.02 6.13 -13.34
CA LYS A 338 55.76 5.83 -14.04
C LYS A 338 55.41 4.33 -14.03
N GLU A 339 56.36 3.44 -14.27
CA GLU A 339 56.13 1.98 -14.25
C GLU A 339 55.80 1.48 -12.83
N LEU A 340 56.45 2.08 -11.82
CA LEU A 340 56.21 1.76 -10.43
C LEU A 340 54.81 2.21 -9.99
N TRP A 341 54.37 3.40 -10.42
CA TRP A 341 53.01 3.88 -10.21
C TRP A 341 51.97 2.98 -10.89
N HIS A 342 52.19 2.59 -12.15
CA HIS A 342 51.31 1.64 -12.85
C HIS A 342 51.23 0.27 -12.15
N SER A 343 52.34 -0.20 -11.57
CA SER A 343 52.36 -1.46 -10.79
C SER A 343 51.56 -1.33 -9.49
N VAL A 344 51.62 -0.17 -8.84
CA VAL A 344 50.81 0.14 -7.64
C VAL A 344 49.33 0.23 -8.00
N GLU A 345 48.97 0.92 -9.09
CA GLU A 345 47.59 1.00 -9.60
C GLU A 345 47.03 -0.40 -9.95
N HIS A 346 47.84 -1.25 -10.59
CA HIS A 346 47.46 -2.62 -10.95
C HIS A 346 47.29 -3.54 -9.74
N LEU A 347 48.14 -3.41 -8.72
CA LEU A 347 47.98 -4.17 -7.47
C LEU A 347 46.78 -3.66 -6.65
N GLN A 348 46.54 -2.35 -6.67
CA GLN A 348 45.38 -1.75 -6.03
C GLN A 348 44.08 -2.19 -6.70
N SER A 349 43.98 -2.16 -8.03
CA SER A 349 42.77 -2.58 -8.75
C SER A 349 42.43 -4.06 -8.53
N LYS A 350 43.46 -4.91 -8.36
CA LYS A 350 43.28 -6.34 -8.01
C LYS A 350 42.82 -6.56 -6.57
N THR A 351 43.16 -5.64 -5.65
CA THR A 351 42.80 -5.74 -4.23
C THR A 351 41.54 -4.97 -3.88
N ASN A 352 41.08 -4.05 -4.73
CA ASN A 352 39.87 -3.26 -4.51
C ASN A 352 38.60 -4.06 -4.79
N SER A 353 37.89 -4.42 -3.73
CA SER A 353 36.67 -5.23 -3.83
C SER A 353 35.43 -4.47 -4.33
N ASN A 354 35.49 -3.14 -4.52
CA ASN A 354 34.27 -2.32 -4.71
C ASN A 354 33.45 -2.65 -5.97
N PHE A 355 34.07 -3.20 -7.02
CA PHE A 355 33.39 -3.70 -8.23
C PHE A 355 33.77 -5.14 -8.57
N GLN A 356 34.19 -5.93 -7.58
CA GLN A 356 34.43 -7.36 -7.72
C GLN A 356 33.12 -8.14 -7.53
N PHE A 357 32.56 -8.60 -8.65
CA PHE A 357 31.39 -9.48 -8.74
C PHE A 357 31.76 -10.97 -8.57
N LYS A 358 32.98 -11.34 -8.96
CA LYS A 358 33.61 -12.65 -8.72
C LYS A 358 34.86 -12.47 -7.86
N ASP A 359 35.16 -13.45 -7.01
CA ASP A 359 36.39 -13.44 -6.21
C ASP A 359 37.63 -13.47 -7.10
N VAL A 360 38.57 -12.55 -6.89
CA VAL A 360 39.78 -12.44 -7.72
C VAL A 360 40.91 -13.28 -7.12
N TYR A 361 41.29 -14.36 -7.81
CA TYR A 361 42.45 -15.20 -7.45
C TYR A 361 43.46 -15.36 -8.59
N ASP A 362 43.07 -15.02 -9.83
CA ASP A 362 43.93 -15.03 -11.01
C ASP A 362 43.59 -13.86 -11.96
N ASP A 363 44.43 -13.67 -12.99
CA ASP A 363 44.24 -12.61 -13.99
C ASP A 363 42.97 -12.80 -14.82
N GLN A 364 42.56 -14.05 -15.06
CA GLN A 364 41.35 -14.33 -15.83
C GLN A 364 40.10 -13.84 -15.08
N THR A 365 40.01 -14.11 -13.78
CA THR A 365 38.87 -13.72 -12.95
C THR A 365 38.86 -12.21 -12.70
N TYR A 366 40.03 -11.58 -12.63
CA TYR A 366 40.16 -10.12 -12.67
C TYR A 366 39.59 -9.54 -13.97
N GLN A 367 40.00 -10.05 -15.13
CA GLN A 367 39.51 -9.59 -16.44
C GLN A 367 38.00 -9.85 -16.62
N ASP A 368 37.48 -10.95 -16.09
CA ASP A 368 36.04 -11.22 -16.06
C ASP A 368 35.26 -10.13 -15.30
N ASN A 369 35.75 -9.71 -14.12
CA ASN A 369 35.13 -8.62 -13.36
C ASN A 369 35.10 -7.29 -14.14
N LEU A 370 36.20 -6.97 -14.82
CA LEU A 370 36.28 -5.78 -15.67
C LEU A 370 35.29 -5.81 -16.84
N ARG A 371 35.10 -6.98 -17.48
CA ARG A 371 34.08 -7.16 -18.54
C ARG A 371 32.66 -7.02 -17.99
N ILE A 372 32.38 -7.60 -16.82
CA ILE A 372 31.08 -7.47 -16.15
C ILE A 372 30.80 -5.99 -15.84
N LEU A 373 31.78 -5.28 -15.28
CA LEU A 373 31.67 -3.85 -14.99
C LEU A 373 31.32 -3.05 -16.25
N LYS A 374 32.01 -3.30 -17.37
CA LYS A 374 31.72 -2.66 -18.66
C LYS A 374 30.28 -2.89 -19.14
N GLU A 375 29.79 -4.13 -19.08
CA GLU A 375 28.40 -4.45 -19.47
C GLU A 375 27.39 -3.74 -18.57
N LEU A 376 27.64 -3.67 -17.26
CA LEU A 376 26.77 -2.99 -16.31
C LEU A 376 26.79 -1.47 -16.46
N VAL A 377 27.96 -0.85 -16.70
CA VAL A 377 28.04 0.59 -17.00
C VAL A 377 27.25 0.92 -18.26
N ASN A 378 27.39 0.13 -19.33
CA ASN A 378 26.60 0.33 -20.55
C ASN A 378 25.09 0.16 -20.34
N LEU A 379 24.67 -0.76 -19.47
CA LEU A 379 23.26 -0.95 -19.11
C LEU A 379 22.70 0.28 -18.36
N ILE A 380 23.47 0.84 -17.43
CA ILE A 380 23.00 1.87 -16.49
C ILE A 380 23.17 3.29 -17.05
N ALA A 381 24.25 3.56 -17.78
CA ALA A 381 24.64 4.92 -18.20
C ALA A 381 23.56 5.73 -18.94
N PRO A 382 22.76 5.15 -19.87
CA PRO A 382 21.76 5.91 -20.63
C PRO A 382 20.61 6.47 -19.81
N TYR A 383 20.33 5.91 -18.64
CA TYR A 383 19.16 6.26 -17.86
C TYR A 383 19.45 7.41 -16.89
N LYS A 384 18.48 8.28 -16.65
CA LYS A 384 18.55 9.31 -15.64
C LYS A 384 18.22 8.73 -14.26
N LEU A 385 19.07 8.95 -13.26
CA LEU A 385 18.79 8.57 -11.87
C LEU A 385 18.43 9.78 -10.99
N LYS A 386 18.76 10.99 -11.42
CA LYS A 386 18.41 12.25 -10.76
C LYS A 386 17.00 12.72 -11.14
N TYR A 387 16.10 12.81 -10.16
CA TYR A 387 14.77 13.41 -10.33
C TYR A 387 14.49 14.47 -9.26
N ALA A 388 13.80 15.55 -9.62
CA ALA A 388 13.38 16.58 -8.66
C ALA A 388 12.14 16.18 -7.83
N LYS A 389 11.55 15.00 -8.13
CA LYS A 389 10.34 14.48 -7.49
C LYS A 389 10.44 12.96 -7.40
N LYS A 390 9.80 12.39 -6.37
CA LYS A 390 9.61 10.95 -6.22
C LYS A 390 8.96 10.35 -7.46
N GLN A 391 9.62 9.35 -8.04
CA GLN A 391 9.11 8.53 -9.13
C GLN A 391 8.76 7.15 -8.58
N GLN A 392 7.49 6.76 -8.64
CA GLN A 392 7.01 5.53 -8.01
C GLN A 392 7.70 4.27 -8.57
N PHE A 393 7.85 4.19 -9.89
CA PHE A 393 8.52 3.05 -10.56
C PHE A 393 10.01 2.90 -10.18
N LEU A 394 10.66 3.98 -9.72
CA LEU A 394 12.07 3.96 -9.33
C LEU A 394 12.20 3.43 -7.90
N GLY A 395 11.23 3.77 -7.04
CA GLY A 395 11.02 3.08 -5.77
C GLY A 395 10.76 1.59 -5.97
N ASP A 396 9.85 1.21 -6.86
CA ASP A 396 9.52 -0.19 -7.13
C ASP A 396 10.73 -0.98 -7.67
N PHE A 397 11.51 -0.38 -8.58
CA PHE A 397 12.77 -0.96 -9.07
C PHE A 397 13.77 -1.20 -7.93
N PHE A 398 13.89 -0.24 -7.03
CA PHE A 398 14.77 -0.35 -5.86
C PHE A 398 14.28 -1.42 -4.88
N GLU A 399 12.98 -1.49 -4.60
CA GLU A 399 12.39 -2.52 -3.76
C GLU A 399 12.56 -3.92 -4.34
N ASN A 400 12.51 -4.06 -5.67
CA ASN A 400 12.78 -5.32 -6.36
C ASN A 400 14.25 -5.76 -6.20
N ILE A 401 15.18 -4.80 -6.24
CA ILE A 401 16.60 -5.04 -5.95
C ILE A 401 16.79 -5.47 -4.50
N LEU A 402 16.17 -4.76 -3.55
CA LEU A 402 16.30 -5.07 -2.12
C LEU A 402 15.70 -6.43 -1.75
N SER A 403 14.49 -6.72 -2.22
CA SER A 403 13.80 -7.98 -1.94
C SER A 403 14.46 -9.21 -2.58
N SER A 404 15.12 -9.03 -3.73
CA SER A 404 15.83 -10.12 -4.42
C SER A 404 17.29 -10.28 -3.97
N GLY A 405 17.90 -9.20 -3.46
CA GLY A 405 19.33 -9.10 -3.21
C GLY A 405 19.76 -9.19 -1.75
N PHE A 406 18.92 -8.78 -0.80
CA PHE A 406 19.26 -8.85 0.63
C PHE A 406 18.59 -10.08 1.25
N LYS A 407 19.39 -11.08 1.64
CA LYS A 407 18.89 -12.12 2.55
C LYS A 407 18.68 -11.49 3.93
N GLN A 408 17.45 -11.56 4.45
CA GLN A 408 17.14 -11.11 5.80
C GLN A 408 17.72 -12.13 6.80
N GLU A 409 18.85 -11.78 7.41
CA GLU A 409 19.44 -12.52 8.54
C GLU A 409 18.67 -12.22 9.84
N ALA A 410 18.86 -13.04 10.87
CA ALA A 410 18.13 -12.92 12.13
C ALA A 410 18.28 -11.49 12.73
N GLY A 411 17.17 -10.74 12.79
CA GLY A 411 17.12 -9.39 13.35
C GLY A 411 17.04 -8.25 12.33
N GLN A 412 17.24 -8.51 11.03
CA GLN A 412 17.17 -7.49 9.96
C GLN A 412 15.88 -7.64 9.13
N PHE A 413 14.87 -6.82 9.42
CA PHE A 413 13.58 -6.86 8.72
C PHE A 413 13.23 -5.49 8.13
N PHE A 414 13.06 -5.41 6.82
CA PHE A 414 12.59 -4.18 6.17
C PHE A 414 11.13 -3.91 6.53
N THR A 415 10.83 -2.68 6.93
CA THR A 415 9.45 -2.25 7.18
C THR A 415 8.74 -2.05 5.84
N PRO A 416 7.60 -2.70 5.57
CA PRO A 416 6.84 -2.49 4.34
C PRO A 416 6.47 -1.01 4.15
N ILE A 417 6.62 -0.47 2.93
CA ILE A 417 6.26 0.92 2.60
C ILE A 417 4.83 1.29 3.04
N PRO A 418 3.81 0.43 2.87
CA PRO A 418 2.46 0.76 3.37
C PRO A 418 2.42 0.96 4.89
N LEU A 419 3.16 0.17 5.67
CA LEU A 419 3.24 0.36 7.11
C LEU A 419 4.02 1.63 7.48
N ALA A 420 5.12 1.92 6.76
CA ALA A 420 5.87 3.16 6.95
C ALA A 420 4.99 4.39 6.68
N THR A 421 4.23 4.36 5.58
CA THR A 421 3.27 5.41 5.21
C THR A 421 2.19 5.59 6.28
N PHE A 422 1.64 4.49 6.79
CA PHE A 422 0.69 4.51 7.90
C PHE A 422 1.27 5.18 9.14
N MET A 423 2.47 4.78 9.57
CA MET A 423 3.11 5.31 10.77
C MET A 423 3.37 6.81 10.66
N VAL A 424 3.96 7.26 9.55
CA VAL A 424 4.25 8.68 9.30
C VAL A 424 2.95 9.49 9.23
N SER A 425 1.96 9.04 8.45
CA SER A 425 0.70 9.78 8.23
C SER A 425 -0.25 9.77 9.42
N SER A 426 0.02 8.91 10.42
CA SER A 426 -0.69 8.89 11.71
C SER A 426 -0.23 10.01 12.65
N LEU A 427 0.98 10.54 12.45
CA LEU A 427 1.50 11.62 13.28
C LEU A 427 0.88 12.97 12.87
N PRO A 428 0.51 13.84 13.82
CA PRO A 428 -0.11 15.14 13.55
C PRO A 428 0.94 16.20 13.14
N LEU A 429 1.63 15.94 12.03
CA LEU A 429 2.73 16.77 11.52
C LEU A 429 2.28 18.19 11.16
N ARG A 430 1.04 18.37 10.68
CA ARG A 430 0.45 19.69 10.40
C ARG A 430 0.31 20.54 11.67
N GLN A 431 -0.12 19.92 12.77
CA GLN A 431 -0.25 20.58 14.06
C GLN A 431 1.13 20.94 14.61
N LYS A 432 2.10 20.02 14.50
CA LYS A 432 3.49 20.30 14.91
C LYS A 432 4.09 21.47 14.15
N LEU A 433 3.87 21.51 12.84
CA LEU A 433 4.31 22.64 12.01
C LEU A 433 3.69 23.95 12.50
N LYS A 434 2.38 23.97 12.75
CA LYS A 434 1.70 25.16 13.30
C LYS A 434 2.31 25.61 14.63
N SER A 435 2.57 24.68 15.56
CA SER A 435 3.18 25.03 16.85
C SER A 435 4.58 25.61 16.70
N ILE A 436 5.40 25.05 15.79
CA ILE A 436 6.77 25.54 15.51
C ILE A 436 6.72 26.96 14.93
N LEU A 437 5.79 27.22 14.01
CA LEU A 437 5.65 28.53 13.38
C LEU A 437 5.11 29.60 14.33
N GLN A 438 4.31 29.21 15.33
CA GLN A 438 3.76 30.09 16.36
C GLN A 438 4.72 30.37 17.52
N ASP A 439 5.74 29.53 17.71
CA ASP A 439 6.73 29.72 18.76
C ASP A 439 7.58 30.98 18.51
N THR A 440 7.44 31.96 19.41
CA THR A 440 8.17 33.23 19.39
C THR A 440 9.38 33.24 20.33
N SER A 441 9.67 32.14 21.03
CA SER A 441 10.70 32.10 22.07
C SER A 441 12.16 32.06 21.55
N SER A 442 12.37 31.92 20.24
CA SER A 442 13.69 31.79 19.60
C SER A 442 14.09 33.03 18.78
N TYR A 443 14.25 34.19 19.42
CA TYR A 443 14.68 35.42 18.73
C TYR A 443 16.19 35.50 18.43
N ASN A 444 17.02 34.57 18.92
CA ASN A 444 18.50 34.64 18.84
C ASN A 444 19.19 33.40 18.25
N SER A 445 18.50 32.58 17.45
CA SER A 445 19.12 31.45 16.72
C SER A 445 18.43 31.23 15.38
N SER A 446 19.08 30.56 14.43
CA SER A 446 18.48 30.13 13.16
C SER A 446 17.11 29.48 13.41
N ARG A 447 16.03 30.21 13.10
CA ARG A 447 14.67 29.83 13.48
C ARG A 447 14.29 28.51 12.81
N GLN A 448 13.95 27.50 13.61
CA GLN A 448 13.44 26.23 13.12
C GLN A 448 12.08 26.44 12.43
N LEU A 449 11.93 26.01 11.16
CA LEU A 449 10.70 26.21 10.39
C LEU A 449 9.87 24.94 10.22
N LEU A 450 10.51 23.78 10.22
CA LEU A 450 9.88 22.47 10.02
C LEU A 450 10.17 21.54 11.22
N PRO A 451 9.34 20.51 11.46
CA PRO A 451 9.63 19.52 12.48
C PRO A 451 10.91 18.73 12.13
N ARG A 452 11.80 18.56 13.11
CA ARG A 452 12.99 17.72 12.96
C ARG A 452 12.64 16.26 13.25
N MET A 453 12.98 15.38 12.34
CA MET A 453 12.71 13.95 12.40
C MET A 453 14.01 13.15 12.46
N ILE A 454 14.01 12.10 13.28
CA ILE A 454 15.08 11.10 13.33
C ILE A 454 14.53 9.67 13.25
N ASP A 455 15.25 8.84 12.50
CA ASP A 455 15.21 7.38 12.59
C ASP A 455 16.59 6.87 13.02
N PHE A 456 16.69 6.35 14.24
CA PHE A 456 17.96 5.87 14.81
C PHE A 456 18.33 4.43 14.41
N ALA A 457 17.51 3.80 13.56
CA ALA A 457 17.68 2.45 13.05
C ALA A 457 17.05 2.36 11.64
N CYS A 458 17.57 3.16 10.72
CA CYS A 458 16.84 3.54 9.52
C CYS A 458 16.77 2.47 8.42
N GLY A 459 17.65 1.46 8.47
CA GLY A 459 17.67 0.36 7.50
C GLY A 459 17.74 0.89 6.06
N SER A 460 16.78 0.50 5.22
CA SER A 460 16.64 0.95 3.83
C SER A 460 16.10 2.37 3.64
N GLY A 461 15.74 3.08 4.72
CA GLY A 461 15.30 4.48 4.67
C GLY A 461 13.82 4.70 4.35
N HIS A 462 12.95 3.70 4.51
CA HIS A 462 11.51 3.84 4.18
C HIS A 462 10.82 4.90 5.05
N PHE A 463 11.13 5.00 6.34
CA PHE A 463 10.55 6.05 7.18
C PHE A 463 11.03 7.45 6.79
N LEU A 464 12.30 7.60 6.38
CA LEU A 464 12.85 8.88 5.94
C LEU A 464 12.15 9.35 4.68
N THR A 465 12.05 8.49 3.67
CA THR A 465 11.43 8.81 2.38
C THR A 465 9.93 9.09 2.51
N GLU A 466 9.20 8.33 3.32
CA GLU A 466 7.78 8.61 3.57
C GLU A 466 7.55 9.86 4.42
N TYR A 467 8.41 10.15 5.41
CA TYR A 467 8.37 11.41 6.15
C TYR A 467 8.55 12.62 5.24
N MET A 468 9.57 12.58 4.38
CA MET A 468 9.85 13.65 3.42
C MET A 468 8.67 13.87 2.49
N ASN A 469 8.10 12.81 1.92
CA ASN A 469 6.94 12.89 1.05
C ASN A 469 5.74 13.56 1.75
N GLN A 470 5.39 13.09 2.96
CA GLN A 470 4.28 13.64 3.74
C GLN A 470 4.52 15.11 4.12
N MET A 471 5.73 15.46 4.55
CA MET A 471 6.08 16.84 4.86
C MET A 471 6.05 17.75 3.63
N GLN A 472 6.51 17.28 2.47
CA GLN A 472 6.44 18.06 1.23
C GLN A 472 4.99 18.33 0.80
N LEU A 473 4.08 17.36 0.99
CA LEU A 473 2.64 17.57 0.79
C LEU A 473 2.07 18.60 1.78
N ILE A 474 2.54 18.61 3.02
CA ILE A 474 2.14 19.60 4.03
C ILE A 474 2.64 21.00 3.66
N ILE A 475 3.91 21.12 3.26
CA ILE A 475 4.53 22.39 2.84
C ILE A 475 3.73 23.01 1.68
N LYS A 476 3.44 22.22 0.64
CA LYS A 476 2.67 22.66 -0.54
C LYS A 476 1.26 23.16 -0.19
N ASN A 477 0.63 22.55 0.80
CA ASN A 477 -0.75 22.87 1.23
C ASN A 477 -0.81 23.89 2.39
N THR A 478 0.31 24.41 2.86
CA THR A 478 0.33 25.38 3.96
C THR A 478 -0.09 26.76 3.47
N ASN A 479 -1.02 27.42 4.18
CA ASN A 479 -1.48 28.76 3.82
C ASN A 479 -0.37 29.81 4.07
N ARG A 480 0.21 30.29 2.97
CA ARG A 480 1.32 31.25 2.97
C ARG A 480 0.93 32.67 3.40
N SER A 481 -0.35 33.04 3.31
CA SER A 481 -0.82 34.39 3.68
C SER A 481 -0.69 34.69 5.18
N ALA A 482 -0.68 33.64 6.00
CA ALA A 482 -0.55 33.73 7.45
C ALA A 482 0.92 33.68 7.94
N LEU A 483 1.90 33.59 7.03
CA LEU A 483 3.33 33.53 7.36
C LEU A 483 3.96 34.93 7.36
N SER A 484 4.99 35.12 8.17
CA SER A 484 5.86 36.31 8.07
C SER A 484 6.54 36.38 6.70
N GLN A 485 6.95 37.58 6.27
CA GLN A 485 7.58 37.78 4.97
C GLN A 485 8.86 36.94 4.79
N LEU A 486 9.65 36.73 5.86
CA LEU A 486 10.83 35.88 5.85
C LEU A 486 10.47 34.40 5.68
N ASN A 487 9.51 33.89 6.46
CA ASN A 487 9.07 32.49 6.39
C ASN A 487 8.43 32.18 5.04
N LYS A 488 7.73 33.15 4.44
CA LYS A 488 7.15 33.02 3.10
C LYS A 488 8.23 32.74 2.04
N ARG A 489 9.35 33.45 2.09
CA ARG A 489 10.49 33.21 1.17
C ARG A 489 11.07 31.81 1.32
N HIS A 490 11.27 31.34 2.54
CA HIS A 490 11.75 29.97 2.78
C HIS A 490 10.77 28.91 2.29
N PHE A 491 9.45 29.09 2.50
CA PHE A 491 8.45 28.16 1.98
C PHE A 491 8.34 28.20 0.46
N GLU A 492 8.54 29.35 -0.18
CA GLU A 492 8.65 29.46 -1.64
C GLU A 492 9.87 28.68 -2.15
N GLN A 493 11.01 28.77 -1.46
CA GLN A 493 12.20 27.96 -1.75
C GLN A 493 11.89 26.47 -1.62
N PHE A 494 11.29 26.01 -0.52
CA PHE A 494 10.93 24.59 -0.31
C PHE A 494 9.92 24.05 -1.33
N ILE A 495 9.15 24.91 -2.00
CA ILE A 495 8.21 24.53 -3.06
C ILE A 495 8.92 24.46 -4.41
N ASN A 496 9.78 25.44 -4.70
CA ASN A 496 10.53 25.54 -5.95
C ASN A 496 11.64 24.48 -6.04
N ASP A 497 12.26 24.17 -4.91
CA ASP A 497 13.24 23.10 -4.75
C ASP A 497 12.76 22.09 -3.68
N PRO A 498 11.92 21.11 -4.08
CA PRO A 498 11.40 20.11 -3.16
C PRO A 498 12.52 19.36 -2.45
N PHE A 499 12.31 19.08 -1.16
CA PHE A 499 13.25 18.34 -0.29
C PHE A 499 14.58 19.03 0.03
N GLU A 500 14.91 20.21 -0.50
CA GLU A 500 16.15 20.93 -0.13
C GLU A 500 16.29 21.17 1.39
N TRP A 501 15.16 21.20 2.09
CA TRP A 501 15.09 21.33 3.53
C TRP A 501 15.57 20.07 4.29
N SER A 502 15.63 18.89 3.67
CA SER A 502 15.95 17.61 4.33
C SER A 502 17.29 17.64 5.08
N LYS A 503 18.30 18.35 4.55
CA LYS A 503 19.64 18.53 5.16
C LYS A 503 19.62 19.07 6.59
N ASP A 504 18.57 19.80 6.97
CA ASP A 504 18.48 20.44 8.28
C ASP A 504 17.46 19.75 9.22
N TYR A 505 16.59 18.90 8.67
CA TYR A 505 15.42 18.40 9.40
C TYR A 505 15.25 16.88 9.38
N VAL A 506 16.01 16.11 8.59
CA VAL A 506 15.83 14.66 8.44
C VAL A 506 17.14 13.92 8.75
N TYR A 507 17.09 13.05 9.77
CA TYR A 507 18.24 12.30 10.28
C TYR A 507 17.98 10.80 10.26
N GLY A 508 18.94 10.02 9.73
CA GLY A 508 18.91 8.56 9.69
C GLY A 508 20.22 7.96 10.18
N LEU A 509 20.16 6.98 11.09
CA LEU A 509 21.33 6.24 11.57
C LEU A 509 21.16 4.75 11.32
N ASP A 510 22.22 4.09 10.87
CA ASP A 510 22.30 2.63 10.84
C ASP A 510 23.74 2.17 11.08
N ILE A 511 23.92 1.00 11.71
CA ILE A 511 25.24 0.45 11.98
C ILE A 511 25.82 -0.26 10.74
N ASP A 512 24.95 -0.84 9.89
CA ASP A 512 25.35 -1.52 8.67
C ASP A 512 25.57 -0.47 7.57
N TYR A 513 26.83 -0.36 7.16
CA TYR A 513 27.26 0.53 6.09
C TYR A 513 26.50 0.26 4.76
N ARG A 514 26.14 -0.99 4.47
CA ARG A 514 25.36 -1.35 3.27
C ARG A 514 23.98 -0.71 3.33
N LEU A 515 23.33 -0.73 4.50
CA LEU A 515 22.01 -0.13 4.70
C LEU A 515 22.06 1.40 4.66
N VAL A 516 23.12 2.01 5.19
CA VAL A 516 23.38 3.46 5.03
C VAL A 516 23.47 3.85 3.55
N LYS A 517 24.26 3.10 2.75
CA LYS A 517 24.35 3.31 1.29
C LYS A 517 22.99 3.13 0.62
N THR A 518 22.28 2.05 0.94
CA THR A 518 20.93 1.76 0.45
C THR A 518 19.97 2.91 0.73
N SER A 519 19.90 3.38 1.98
CA SER A 519 19.04 4.48 2.41
C SER A 519 19.38 5.79 1.70
N LYS A 520 20.67 6.05 1.48
CA LYS A 520 21.12 7.23 0.74
C LYS A 520 20.73 7.18 -0.73
N VAL A 521 20.95 6.04 -1.41
CA VAL A 521 20.50 5.82 -2.79
C VAL A 521 18.98 5.94 -2.87
N SER A 522 18.24 5.31 -1.95
CA SER A 522 16.77 5.40 -1.88
C SER A 522 16.31 6.85 -1.77
N SER A 523 16.96 7.66 -0.94
CA SER A 523 16.64 9.09 -0.82
C SER A 523 16.83 9.80 -2.17
N PHE A 524 17.96 9.58 -2.86
CA PHE A 524 18.23 10.20 -4.18
C PHE A 524 17.16 9.83 -5.21
N LEU A 525 16.76 8.55 -5.26
CA LEU A 525 15.71 8.06 -6.16
C LEU A 525 14.33 8.63 -5.82
N ASN A 526 14.09 9.01 -4.56
CA ASN A 526 12.88 9.71 -4.12
C ASN A 526 12.94 11.23 -4.33
N GLY A 527 14.05 11.73 -4.91
CA GLY A 527 14.27 13.14 -5.21
C GLY A 527 14.94 13.93 -4.10
N ASP A 528 15.45 13.27 -3.05
CA ASP A 528 16.19 13.90 -1.96
C ASP A 528 17.64 13.40 -1.87
N GLY A 529 18.62 14.28 -2.06
CA GLY A 529 20.04 13.94 -1.91
C GLY A 529 20.64 14.25 -0.55
N ASP A 530 19.87 14.91 0.32
CA ASP A 530 20.45 15.82 1.30
C ASP A 530 20.13 15.45 2.75
N ALA A 531 19.20 14.52 2.99
CA ALA A 531 18.98 13.97 4.33
C ALA A 531 20.28 13.47 4.98
N ILE A 532 20.41 13.71 6.29
CA ILE A 532 21.60 13.34 7.07
C ILE A 532 21.51 11.86 7.43
N ILE A 533 22.07 11.00 6.58
CA ILE A 533 22.12 9.54 6.78
C ILE A 533 23.55 9.14 7.11
N ARG A 534 23.79 8.52 8.27
CA ARG A 534 25.14 8.22 8.76
C ARG A 534 25.28 6.79 9.27
N ARG A 535 26.50 6.28 9.16
CA ARG A 535 26.92 5.06 9.84
C ARG A 535 27.22 5.37 11.31
N ALA A 536 26.33 4.97 12.20
CA ALA A 536 26.51 5.13 13.64
C ALA A 536 25.62 4.13 14.39
N ASN A 537 26.03 3.75 15.60
CA ASN A 537 25.15 3.03 16.50
C ASN A 537 24.14 4.02 17.09
N GLY A 538 22.83 3.78 16.92
CA GLY A 538 21.78 4.66 17.46
C GLY A 538 21.80 4.81 18.99
N LEU A 539 22.52 3.94 19.69
CA LEU A 539 22.71 3.95 21.14
C LEU A 539 24.05 4.54 21.60
N ASP A 540 24.91 5.06 20.70
CA ASP A 540 26.18 5.71 21.06
C ASP A 540 25.99 6.92 21.99
N SER A 541 27.02 7.29 22.74
CA SER A 541 27.05 8.54 23.52
C SER A 541 26.85 9.76 22.60
N PHE A 542 26.18 10.80 23.08
CA PHE A 542 26.02 12.05 22.33
C PHE A 542 27.35 12.78 22.07
N THR A 543 28.42 12.44 22.78
CA THR A 543 29.78 12.93 22.52
C THR A 543 30.53 12.11 21.47
N SER A 544 29.91 11.08 20.89
CA SER A 544 30.52 10.24 19.86
C SER A 544 30.85 11.05 18.62
N LYS A 545 32.04 10.82 18.06
CA LYS A 545 32.48 11.42 16.78
C LYS A 545 31.64 10.93 15.59
N ASN A 546 30.91 9.83 15.75
CA ASN A 546 30.00 9.29 14.73
C ASN A 546 28.73 10.13 14.61
N PHE A 547 28.37 10.89 15.65
CA PHE A 547 27.25 11.83 15.62
C PHE A 547 27.70 13.21 15.11
N ALA A 548 26.78 13.98 14.54
CA ALA A 548 27.07 15.30 14.01
C ALA A 548 25.85 16.23 14.04
N GLY A 549 26.11 17.52 13.83
CA GLY A 549 25.08 18.55 13.90
C GLY A 549 24.42 18.56 15.28
N ILE A 550 23.10 18.74 15.31
CA ILE A 550 22.32 18.79 16.56
C ILE A 550 22.33 17.47 17.35
N LEU A 551 22.76 16.36 16.75
CA LEU A 551 22.83 15.06 17.43
C LEU A 551 24.09 14.93 18.29
N HIS A 552 25.17 15.63 17.94
CA HIS A 552 26.41 15.66 18.70
C HIS A 552 26.35 16.73 19.80
N LEU A 553 26.89 16.42 20.98
CA LEU A 553 27.06 17.36 22.09
C LEU A 553 28.55 17.44 22.45
N ASP A 554 29.08 18.66 22.52
CA ASP A 554 30.49 18.90 22.90
C ASP A 554 30.77 18.46 24.34
N THR A 555 29.76 18.57 25.21
CA THR A 555 29.81 18.16 26.61
C THR A 555 28.92 16.96 26.85
N TYR A 556 29.39 16.04 27.70
CA TYR A 556 28.62 14.87 28.09
C TYR A 556 27.25 15.25 28.68
N SER A 557 26.20 14.70 28.10
CA SER A 557 24.84 14.77 28.61
C SER A 557 24.13 13.47 28.26
N LYS A 558 23.22 13.04 29.14
CA LYS A 558 22.29 11.93 28.85
C LYS A 558 21.13 12.35 27.96
N SER A 559 20.94 13.65 27.77
CA SER A 559 19.74 14.23 27.16
C SER A 559 20.15 15.20 26.06
N ASN A 560 19.63 14.97 24.86
CA ASN A 560 19.88 15.80 23.68
C ASN A 560 18.65 16.69 23.38
N GLN A 561 17.44 16.11 23.38
CA GLN A 561 16.16 16.81 23.21
C GLN A 561 16.10 17.79 22.03
N GLN A 562 16.65 17.42 20.87
CA GLN A 562 16.64 18.28 19.68
C GLN A 562 15.58 17.91 18.63
N PHE A 563 14.90 16.77 18.78
CA PHE A 563 13.99 16.23 17.77
C PHE A 563 12.52 16.38 18.14
N ASP A 564 11.69 16.63 17.12
CA ASP A 564 10.24 16.79 17.24
C ASP A 564 9.48 15.52 16.91
N VAL A 565 10.07 14.67 16.08
CA VAL A 565 9.49 13.43 15.56
C VAL A 565 10.55 12.33 15.61
N LEU A 566 10.17 11.15 16.07
CA LEU A 566 11.00 9.95 16.04
C LEU A 566 10.18 8.80 15.47
N ILE A 567 10.68 8.19 14.40
CA ILE A 567 10.03 7.06 13.74
C ILE A 567 11.10 6.02 13.52
N ALA A 568 10.91 4.80 14.03
CA ALA A 568 11.93 3.77 13.93
C ALA A 568 11.35 2.35 14.02
N ASN A 569 12.08 1.41 13.43
CA ASN A 569 11.92 -0.02 13.62
C ASN A 569 13.25 -0.62 14.10
N PRO A 570 13.62 -0.45 15.39
CA PRO A 570 14.87 -0.97 15.94
C PRO A 570 14.94 -2.50 15.92
N PRO A 571 16.15 -3.09 16.04
CA PRO A 571 16.31 -4.53 16.18
C PRO A 571 15.55 -5.07 17.40
N TYR A 572 14.92 -6.23 17.25
CA TYR A 572 14.05 -6.80 18.28
C TYR A 572 14.77 -7.66 19.33
N HIS A 573 16.01 -8.07 19.05
CA HIS A 573 16.82 -8.96 19.87
C HIS A 573 18.25 -8.98 19.33
N VAL A 574 19.25 -8.79 20.18
CA VAL A 574 20.67 -8.93 19.81
C VAL A 574 21.39 -9.61 20.98
N ASP A 575 21.93 -10.81 20.76
CA ASP A 575 22.66 -11.53 21.81
C ASP A 575 23.98 -10.80 22.15
N GLU A 576 24.31 -10.72 23.44
CA GLU A 576 25.62 -10.24 23.96
C GLU A 576 26.01 -8.81 23.54
N PHE A 577 25.01 -7.94 23.27
CA PHE A 577 25.21 -6.56 22.79
C PHE A 577 26.00 -5.64 23.74
N LYS A 578 26.22 -6.04 25.01
CA LYS A 578 26.95 -5.24 26.00
C LYS A 578 28.39 -4.93 25.56
N SER A 579 29.03 -5.86 24.85
CA SER A 579 30.39 -5.68 24.33
C SER A 579 30.47 -4.53 23.31
N GLU A 580 29.38 -4.27 22.58
CA GLU A 580 29.26 -3.20 21.59
C GLU A 580 28.97 -1.83 22.21
N LEU A 581 28.52 -1.79 23.48
CA LEU A 581 28.13 -0.58 24.19
C LEU A 581 28.87 -0.45 25.54
N PRO A 582 30.18 -0.13 25.55
CA PRO A 582 31.00 -0.12 26.76
C PRO A 582 30.54 0.92 27.81
N HIS A 583 29.90 2.01 27.38
CA HIS A 583 29.41 3.10 28.25
C HIS A 583 27.92 2.96 28.64
N LEU A 584 27.30 1.80 28.40
CA LEU A 584 25.86 1.59 28.57
C LEU A 584 25.30 2.02 29.94
N LYS A 585 26.01 1.71 31.04
CA LYS A 585 25.59 2.07 32.41
C LYS A 585 25.67 3.58 32.67
N GLN A 586 26.59 4.26 31.98
CA GLN A 586 26.74 5.70 32.07
C GLN A 586 25.59 6.37 31.29
N ASP A 587 25.35 5.94 30.06
CA ASP A 587 24.44 6.61 29.12
C ASP A 587 22.96 6.29 29.33
N PHE A 588 22.66 5.13 29.94
CA PHE A 588 21.31 4.63 30.12
C PHE A 588 21.02 4.22 31.56
N SER A 589 19.91 4.70 32.10
CA SER A 589 19.40 4.30 33.41
C SER A 589 19.01 2.83 33.47
N LEU A 590 18.61 2.24 32.33
CA LEU A 590 18.32 0.81 32.19
C LEU A 590 19.59 -0.06 32.24
N GLY A 591 20.78 0.51 32.00
CA GLY A 591 22.04 -0.23 31.93
C GLY A 591 22.41 -0.98 33.21
N LYS A 592 21.84 -0.59 34.36
CA LYS A 592 22.03 -1.29 35.65
C LYS A 592 21.37 -2.68 35.71
N TYR A 593 20.46 -2.99 34.80
CA TYR A 593 19.76 -4.28 34.75
C TYR A 593 20.41 -5.30 33.80
N VAL A 594 21.47 -4.90 33.09
CA VAL A 594 22.12 -5.70 32.04
C VAL A 594 23.16 -6.66 32.63
N THR A 595 23.12 -7.90 32.17
CA THR A 595 24.14 -8.93 32.40
C THR A 595 24.86 -9.23 31.08
N ASP A 596 25.96 -10.00 31.13
CA ASP A 596 26.71 -10.34 29.90
C ASP A 596 25.86 -11.17 28.92
N SER A 597 24.89 -11.93 29.42
CA SER A 597 23.94 -12.73 28.64
C SER A 597 22.63 -12.00 28.26
N SER A 598 22.53 -10.67 28.51
CA SER A 598 21.34 -9.91 28.13
C SER A 598 21.22 -9.76 26.62
N SER A 599 20.00 -9.77 26.12
CA SER A 599 19.70 -9.67 24.68
C SER A 599 18.61 -8.66 24.32
N GLU A 600 18.03 -8.02 25.34
CA GLU A 600 16.90 -7.10 25.25
C GLU A 600 17.33 -5.66 24.87
N ILE A 601 18.08 -5.53 23.78
CA ILE A 601 18.63 -4.25 23.30
C ILE A 601 17.52 -3.22 22.97
N GLU A 602 16.34 -3.68 22.54
CA GLU A 602 15.19 -2.85 22.18
C GLU A 602 14.69 -1.99 23.36
N ALA A 603 14.94 -2.42 24.60
CA ALA A 603 14.59 -1.67 25.80
C ALA A 603 15.34 -0.32 25.85
N PHE A 604 16.59 -0.29 25.36
CA PHE A 604 17.42 0.91 25.33
C PHE A 604 16.97 1.91 24.28
N PHE A 605 16.37 1.46 23.17
CA PHE A 605 15.82 2.34 22.15
C PHE A 605 14.61 3.14 22.67
N ILE A 606 13.84 2.62 23.62
CA ILE A 606 12.77 3.36 24.31
C ILE A 606 13.37 4.49 25.16
N GLU A 607 14.43 4.21 25.92
CA GLU A 607 15.12 5.22 26.70
C GLU A 607 15.77 6.27 25.79
N ARG A 608 16.45 5.84 24.72
CA ARG A 608 17.06 6.71 23.71
C ARG A 608 16.04 7.63 23.06
N ALA A 609 14.84 7.13 22.73
CA ALA A 609 13.77 7.97 22.20
C ALA A 609 13.39 9.10 23.17
N SER A 610 13.39 8.83 24.48
CA SER A 610 13.09 9.85 25.51
C SER A 610 14.19 10.89 25.69
N GLN A 611 15.44 10.52 25.36
CA GLN A 611 16.63 11.38 25.41
C GLN A 611 16.76 12.29 24.17
N LEU A 612 16.27 11.83 23.01
CA LEU A 612 16.31 12.56 21.74
C LEU A 612 15.13 13.52 21.54
N LEU A 613 13.93 13.11 21.96
CA LEU A 613 12.71 13.89 21.73
C LEU A 613 12.58 15.07 22.69
N LYS A 614 12.23 16.23 22.14
CA LYS A 614 11.74 17.39 22.90
C LYS A 614 10.46 17.05 23.68
N PRO A 615 10.16 17.77 24.78
CA PRO A 615 8.82 17.77 25.35
C PRO A 615 7.75 18.01 24.27
N SER A 616 6.65 17.27 24.31
CA SER A 616 5.60 17.25 23.29
C SER A 616 6.04 16.77 21.89
N GLY A 617 7.22 16.16 21.74
CA GLY A 617 7.64 15.46 20.53
C GLY A 617 6.84 14.18 20.30
N TYR A 618 6.74 13.73 19.05
CA TYR A 618 5.96 12.55 18.65
C TYR A 618 6.85 11.34 18.37
N MET A 619 6.37 10.17 18.75
CA MET A 619 7.04 8.88 18.56
C MET A 619 6.11 7.91 17.86
N ALA A 620 6.62 7.21 16.84
CA ALA A 620 6.03 6.01 16.28
C ALA A 620 7.12 4.93 16.19
N ILE A 621 7.08 3.93 17.06
CA ILE A 621 8.16 2.93 17.17
C ILE A 621 7.60 1.52 17.10
N VAL A 622 8.24 0.66 16.30
CA VAL A 622 7.94 -0.78 16.27
C VAL A 622 8.81 -1.50 17.30
N LEU A 623 8.18 -2.35 18.12
CA LEU A 623 8.85 -3.10 19.19
C LEU A 623 8.33 -4.55 19.23
N PRO A 624 9.09 -5.51 19.76
CA PRO A 624 8.54 -6.82 20.06
C PRO A 624 7.43 -6.71 21.11
N SER A 625 6.31 -7.41 20.89
CA SER A 625 5.15 -7.45 21.79
C SER A 625 5.50 -7.89 23.22
N ALA A 626 6.58 -8.68 23.37
CA ALA A 626 7.14 -9.10 24.65
C ALA A 626 7.44 -7.93 25.59
N ILE A 627 7.80 -6.75 25.06
CA ILE A 627 8.04 -5.54 25.85
C ILE A 627 6.83 -5.20 26.73
N LEU A 628 5.61 -5.52 26.29
CA LEU A 628 4.38 -5.15 26.96
C LEU A 628 3.98 -6.08 28.11
N ASN A 629 4.36 -7.36 28.06
CA ASN A 629 3.83 -8.37 29.00
C ASN A 629 4.87 -9.28 29.67
N THR A 630 6.12 -9.33 29.19
CA THR A 630 7.16 -10.22 29.74
C THR A 630 7.69 -9.71 31.09
N GLU A 631 7.98 -10.61 32.04
CA GLU A 631 8.29 -10.29 33.45
C GLU A 631 9.78 -10.08 33.77
N ASN A 632 10.69 -10.06 32.79
CA ASN A 632 12.11 -9.84 33.09
C ASN A 632 12.35 -8.40 33.64
N LYS A 633 13.42 -8.23 34.42
CA LYS A 633 13.69 -6.95 35.12
C LYS A 633 13.85 -5.77 34.15
N ILE A 634 14.48 -6.00 33.01
CA ILE A 634 14.74 -4.94 32.03
C ILE A 634 13.46 -4.50 31.31
N TYR A 635 12.57 -5.39 30.87
CA TYR A 635 11.30 -4.99 30.27
C TYR A 635 10.37 -4.35 31.29
N VAL A 636 10.33 -4.83 32.54
CA VAL A 636 9.56 -4.15 33.60
C VAL A 636 10.06 -2.72 33.79
N ALA A 637 11.38 -2.48 33.79
CA ALA A 637 11.95 -1.15 33.90
C ALA A 637 11.70 -0.29 32.64
N ALA A 638 11.81 -0.87 31.45
CA ALA A 638 11.54 -0.20 30.18
C ALA A 638 10.07 0.20 30.04
N ARG A 639 9.12 -0.65 30.47
CA ARG A 639 7.68 -0.31 30.51
C ARG A 639 7.40 0.86 31.44
N LYS A 640 8.01 0.88 32.63
CA LYS A 640 7.89 2.00 33.56
C LYS A 640 8.42 3.29 32.93
N LEU A 641 9.56 3.21 32.25
CA LEU A 641 10.14 4.35 31.54
C LEU A 641 9.22 4.82 30.42
N LEU A 642 8.70 3.90 29.60
CA LEU A 642 7.74 4.20 28.52
C LEU A 642 6.53 4.96 29.06
N LEU A 643 5.88 4.44 30.10
CA LEU A 643 4.70 5.05 30.71
C LEU A 643 5.01 6.40 31.39
N LYS A 644 6.15 6.50 32.08
CA LYS A 644 6.57 7.73 32.78
C LYS A 644 6.96 8.84 31.81
N LYS A 645 7.69 8.52 30.74
CA LYS A 645 8.23 9.50 29.79
C LYS A 645 7.28 9.81 28.64
N PHE A 646 6.31 8.95 28.34
CA PHE A 646 5.44 9.11 27.19
C PHE A 646 3.94 9.00 27.52
N LYS A 647 3.14 9.80 26.82
CA LYS A 647 1.69 9.63 26.70
C LYS A 647 1.43 8.73 25.50
N VAL A 648 1.13 7.46 25.74
CA VAL A 648 0.83 6.45 24.71
C VAL A 648 -0.55 6.73 24.08
N VAL A 649 -0.59 7.03 22.80
CA VAL A 649 -1.81 7.40 22.07
C VAL A 649 -2.42 6.19 21.35
N GLY A 650 -1.59 5.27 20.87
CA GLY A 650 -2.05 4.09 20.14
C GLY A 650 -1.08 2.94 20.28
N ILE A 651 -1.62 1.72 20.30
CA ILE A 651 -0.85 0.48 20.25
C ILE A 651 -1.48 -0.41 19.18
N MET A 652 -0.77 -0.60 18.07
CA MET A 652 -1.18 -1.52 17.01
C MET A 652 -0.47 -2.85 17.19
N LYS A 653 -1.21 -3.96 17.35
CA LYS A 653 -0.64 -5.30 17.21
C LYS A 653 -0.47 -5.59 15.72
N ASN A 654 0.77 -5.62 15.23
CA ASN A 654 1.03 -5.88 13.82
C ASN A 654 0.66 -7.34 13.49
N PRO A 655 -0.05 -7.61 12.38
CA PRO A 655 -0.32 -8.99 11.95
C PRO A 655 0.97 -9.61 11.40
N ASN A 656 1.83 -10.14 12.28
CA ASN A 656 3.23 -10.42 11.95
C ASN A 656 3.44 -11.33 10.74
N LYS A 657 2.68 -12.42 10.60
CA LYS A 657 2.78 -13.30 9.41
C LYS A 657 2.47 -12.58 8.09
N ALA A 658 1.64 -11.53 8.13
CA ALA A 658 1.25 -10.74 6.95
C ALA A 658 2.06 -9.45 6.81
N THR A 659 2.67 -8.95 7.90
CA THR A 659 3.40 -7.67 7.95
C THR A 659 4.90 -7.87 7.76
N PHE A 660 5.48 -8.81 8.50
CA PHE A 660 6.90 -9.14 8.51
C PHE A 660 7.05 -10.64 8.23
N SER A 661 6.86 -11.05 6.97
CA SER A 661 6.77 -12.45 6.57
C SER A 661 8.01 -13.29 6.93
N ALA A 662 9.17 -12.66 7.11
CA ALA A 662 10.43 -13.32 7.44
C ALA A 662 10.68 -13.51 8.95
N THR A 663 9.91 -12.87 9.84
CA THR A 663 10.09 -13.02 11.29
C THR A 663 8.95 -13.79 11.95
N LYS A 664 9.30 -14.57 12.97
CA LYS A 664 8.32 -15.20 13.88
C LYS A 664 8.01 -14.32 15.10
N VAL A 665 8.77 -13.24 15.30
CA VAL A 665 8.60 -12.34 16.45
C VAL A 665 7.29 -11.60 16.32
N GLU A 666 6.46 -11.66 17.37
CA GLU A 666 5.27 -10.83 17.40
C GLU A 666 5.62 -9.38 17.71
N THR A 667 5.28 -8.43 16.84
CA THR A 667 5.58 -6.99 17.00
C THR A 667 4.34 -6.15 17.28
N VAL A 668 4.56 -5.00 17.90
CA VAL A 668 3.59 -3.94 18.15
C VAL A 668 4.17 -2.60 17.68
N THR A 669 3.30 -1.74 17.17
CA THR A 669 3.65 -0.35 16.85
C THR A 669 3.06 0.57 17.91
N ILE A 670 3.92 1.32 18.60
CA ILE A 670 3.54 2.25 19.67
C ILE A 670 3.59 3.67 19.13
N PHE A 671 2.45 4.36 19.19
CA PHE A 671 2.32 5.79 18.94
C PHE A 671 2.25 6.52 20.26
N ALA A 672 3.13 7.49 20.49
CA ALA A 672 3.16 8.21 21.75
C ALA A 672 3.69 9.64 21.62
N GLN A 673 3.41 10.46 22.63
CA GLN A 673 3.90 11.82 22.75
C GLN A 673 4.82 11.95 23.98
N ARG A 674 5.98 12.59 23.84
CA ARG A 674 6.94 12.82 24.92
C ARG A 674 6.33 13.77 25.96
N ARG A 675 6.29 13.36 27.22
CA ARG A 675 5.82 14.17 28.36
C ARG A 675 6.87 15.20 28.77
N ASN A 676 6.47 16.23 29.48
CA ASN A 676 7.39 17.17 30.11
C ASN A 676 7.92 16.57 31.43
N ASP A 677 9.24 16.53 31.61
CA ASP A 677 9.85 15.94 32.81
C ASP A 677 9.52 16.75 34.07
N ASN A 678 9.44 18.08 33.96
CA ASN A 678 9.13 18.96 35.09
C ASN A 678 7.70 18.75 35.61
N GLU A 679 6.74 18.49 34.72
CA GLU A 679 5.35 18.21 35.11
C GLU A 679 5.24 16.88 35.86
N ILE A 680 5.99 15.86 35.42
CA ILE A 680 6.03 14.56 36.08
C ILE A 680 6.70 14.66 37.44
N GLU A 681 7.80 15.40 37.55
CA GLU A 681 8.48 15.63 38.83
C GLU A 681 7.61 16.39 39.82
N LEU A 682 6.88 17.43 39.36
CA LEU A 682 5.94 18.17 40.19
C LEU A 682 4.80 17.26 40.70
N LEU A 683 4.27 16.38 39.84
CA LEU A 683 3.24 15.42 40.22
C LEU A 683 3.78 14.39 41.22
N GLU A 684 4.96 13.83 40.97
CA GLU A 684 5.63 12.88 41.87
C GLU A 684 5.86 13.50 43.25
N ASN A 685 6.33 14.75 43.32
CA ASN A 685 6.48 15.50 44.56
C ASN A 685 5.14 15.76 45.28
N LYS A 686 4.07 16.06 44.53
CA LYS A 686 2.72 16.20 45.09
C LYS A 686 2.23 14.88 45.71
N LEU A 687 2.38 13.77 45.00
CA LEU A 687 2.00 12.44 45.48
C LEU A 687 2.81 12.01 46.70
N LEU A 688 4.12 12.30 46.71
CA LEU A 688 4.98 12.02 47.86
C LEU A 688 4.52 12.78 49.11
N LYS A 689 4.13 14.05 48.98
CA LYS A 689 3.57 14.83 50.10
C LYS A 689 2.27 14.23 50.64
N ILE A 690 1.41 13.72 49.76
CA ILE A 690 0.15 13.06 50.15
C ILE A 690 0.45 11.78 50.95
N LEU A 691 1.33 10.92 50.43
CA LEU A 691 1.67 9.64 51.06
C LEU A 691 2.45 9.80 52.38
N ASN A 692 3.17 10.91 52.58
CA ASN A 692 3.93 11.21 53.81
C ASN A 692 3.17 12.05 54.84
N SER A 693 1.88 12.33 54.65
CA SER A 693 1.10 13.20 55.55
C SER A 693 0.79 12.60 56.93
N GLY A 694 1.00 11.29 57.12
CA GLY A 694 0.72 10.56 58.37
C GLY A 694 -0.77 10.27 58.64
N ASN A 695 -1.67 11.07 58.06
CA ASN A 695 -3.12 10.84 58.05
C ASN A 695 -3.68 11.08 56.63
N ILE A 696 -3.63 10.04 55.81
CA ILE A 696 -3.97 10.12 54.39
C ILE A 696 -5.46 10.37 54.21
N GLN A 697 -5.80 11.53 53.67
CA GLN A 697 -7.14 11.88 53.23
C GLN A 697 -7.26 11.68 51.73
N ASP A 698 -8.49 11.48 51.26
CA ASP A 698 -8.74 11.43 49.83
C ASP A 698 -8.49 12.80 49.17
N VAL A 699 -8.13 12.77 47.89
CA VAL A 699 -7.71 13.96 47.13
C VAL A 699 -8.40 14.02 45.78
N ALA A 700 -8.63 15.24 45.32
CA ALA A 700 -9.01 15.51 43.94
C ALA A 700 -7.76 15.46 43.04
N LEU A 701 -7.74 14.52 42.10
CA LEU A 701 -6.71 14.39 41.05
C LEU A 701 -7.38 14.15 39.69
N ASN A 702 -6.77 14.65 38.62
CA ASN A 702 -7.29 14.51 37.25
C ASN A 702 -8.78 14.89 37.08
N HIS A 703 -9.24 15.92 37.81
CA HIS A 703 -10.65 16.36 37.84
C HIS A 703 -11.64 15.31 38.38
N GLN A 704 -11.17 14.35 39.17
CA GLN A 704 -11.98 13.35 39.86
C GLN A 704 -11.81 13.50 41.38
N GLU A 705 -12.93 13.59 42.10
CA GLU A 705 -12.98 13.49 43.56
C GLU A 705 -12.79 12.03 44.01
N ASN A 706 -12.41 11.83 45.26
CA ASN A 706 -12.21 10.50 45.85
C ASN A 706 -11.20 9.61 45.09
N TYR A 707 -10.13 10.20 44.56
CA TYR A 707 -9.20 9.53 43.66
C TYR A 707 -8.42 8.38 44.31
N LEU A 708 -8.02 8.55 45.58
CA LEU A 708 -7.30 7.49 46.30
C LEU A 708 -8.21 6.31 46.58
N THR A 709 -9.47 6.56 46.96
CA THR A 709 -10.44 5.47 47.15
C THR A 709 -10.63 4.66 45.86
N LYS A 710 -10.72 5.32 44.70
CA LYS A 710 -10.79 4.63 43.39
C LYS A 710 -9.52 3.80 43.11
N TYR A 711 -8.34 4.38 43.34
CA TYR A 711 -7.07 3.65 43.20
C TYR A 711 -7.01 2.40 44.08
N LEU A 712 -7.42 2.53 45.34
CA LEU A 712 -7.43 1.42 46.29
C LEU A 712 -8.41 0.33 45.88
N HIS A 713 -9.61 0.70 45.45
CA HIS A 713 -10.59 -0.23 44.92
C HIS A 713 -10.03 -1.03 43.73
N ASP A 714 -9.40 -0.35 42.77
CA ASP A 714 -8.90 -0.99 41.54
C ASP A 714 -7.65 -1.86 41.77
N VAL A 715 -6.78 -1.48 42.71
CA VAL A 715 -5.52 -2.17 42.96
C VAL A 715 -5.63 -3.19 44.10
N PHE A 716 -6.30 -2.86 45.19
CA PHE A 716 -6.37 -3.72 46.38
C PHE A 716 -7.72 -4.42 46.53
N GLY A 717 -8.77 -3.97 45.84
CA GLY A 717 -10.12 -4.53 45.90
C GLY A 717 -11.09 -3.65 46.69
N PRO A 718 -12.41 -3.89 46.56
CA PRO A 718 -13.46 -3.02 47.11
C PRO A 718 -13.45 -2.92 48.64
N ASP A 719 -12.94 -3.94 49.33
CA ASP A 719 -12.95 -4.01 50.79
C ASP A 719 -11.73 -3.32 51.44
N PHE A 720 -10.81 -2.75 50.64
CA PHE A 720 -9.58 -2.14 51.15
C PHE A 720 -9.75 -0.63 51.37
N SER A 721 -9.74 -0.20 52.63
CA SER A 721 -10.04 1.19 53.03
C SER A 721 -8.83 2.12 53.02
N LEU A 722 -9.07 3.44 53.11
CA LEU A 722 -8.01 4.44 53.31
C LEU A 722 -7.26 4.23 54.65
N ALA A 723 -7.94 3.75 55.68
CA ALA A 723 -7.32 3.42 56.96
C ALA A 723 -6.34 2.23 56.81
N ASP A 724 -6.76 1.18 56.09
CA ASP A 724 -5.90 0.04 55.76
C ASP A 724 -4.67 0.47 54.97
N TYR A 725 -4.84 1.44 54.07
CA TYR A 725 -3.75 2.00 53.27
C TYR A 725 -2.76 2.80 54.12
N ASN A 726 -3.24 3.62 55.06
CA ASN A 726 -2.38 4.34 56.00
C ASN A 726 -1.60 3.37 56.88
N ASP A 727 -2.24 2.31 57.38
CA ASP A 727 -1.58 1.25 58.14
C ASP A 727 -0.54 0.49 57.30
N LEU A 728 -0.82 0.29 56.00
CA LEU A 728 0.10 -0.39 55.08
C LEU A 728 1.38 0.43 54.88
N LEU A 729 1.26 1.73 54.63
CA LEU A 729 2.39 2.64 54.42
C LEU A 729 3.25 2.80 55.67
N ASN A 730 2.62 2.79 56.86
CA ASN A 730 3.31 2.80 58.15
C ASN A 730 3.83 1.41 58.57
N GLY A 731 3.63 0.38 57.75
CA GLY A 731 4.10 -0.99 57.99
C GLY A 731 3.32 -1.77 59.06
N ASN A 732 2.23 -1.20 59.58
CA ASN A 732 1.42 -1.70 60.69
C ASN A 732 0.22 -2.55 60.26
N TYR A 733 -0.08 -2.64 58.95
CA TYR A 733 -1.22 -3.39 58.42
C TYR A 733 -1.18 -4.89 58.79
N LYS A 734 -2.30 -5.39 59.34
CA LYS A 734 -2.47 -6.79 59.81
C LYS A 734 -3.53 -7.60 59.04
N GLY A 735 -4.19 -7.00 58.06
CA GLY A 735 -5.27 -7.66 57.31
C GLY A 735 -4.81 -8.72 56.31
N GLU A 736 -5.78 -9.36 55.64
CA GLU A 736 -5.54 -10.54 54.80
C GLU A 736 -5.24 -10.24 53.32
N ASN A 737 -5.30 -8.97 52.92
CA ASN A 737 -5.17 -8.54 51.53
C ASN A 737 -3.91 -9.09 50.83
N ILE A 738 -4.08 -9.67 49.65
CA ILE A 738 -3.03 -10.39 48.93
C ILE A 738 -1.88 -9.48 48.51
N ASN A 739 -2.21 -8.26 48.06
CA ASN A 739 -1.27 -7.27 47.57
C ASN A 739 -0.45 -6.68 48.73
N ALA A 740 -1.08 -6.44 49.89
CA ALA A 740 -0.39 -6.06 51.12
C ALA A 740 0.56 -7.15 51.66
N LYS A 741 0.13 -8.43 51.62
CA LYS A 741 0.98 -9.58 52.02
C LYS A 741 2.21 -9.72 51.13
N ASP A 742 2.09 -9.45 49.83
CA ASP A 742 3.21 -9.56 48.89
C ASP A 742 4.30 -8.50 49.10
N TYR A 743 3.96 -7.29 49.56
CA TYR A 743 4.96 -6.31 50.00
C TYR A 743 5.88 -6.87 51.08
N SER A 744 5.29 -7.50 52.10
CA SER A 744 6.06 -8.07 53.22
C SER A 744 7.00 -9.20 52.77
N LYS A 745 6.66 -9.93 51.70
CA LYS A 745 7.57 -10.93 51.09
C LYS A 745 8.71 -10.28 50.30
N GLN A 746 8.44 -9.19 49.59
CA GLN A 746 9.43 -8.52 48.74
C GLN A 746 10.43 -7.67 49.55
N VAL A 747 9.99 -7.05 50.65
CA VAL A 747 10.86 -6.27 51.57
C VAL A 747 12.00 -7.11 52.12
N LYS A 748 11.78 -8.41 52.39
CA LYS A 748 12.83 -9.34 52.88
C LYS A 748 14.03 -9.46 51.94
N LYS A 749 13.91 -9.03 50.68
CA LYS A 749 14.96 -9.02 49.66
C LYS A 749 15.59 -7.63 49.44
N SER A 750 15.27 -6.65 50.29
CA SER A 750 15.72 -5.26 50.16
C SER A 750 16.48 -4.80 51.41
N ASN A 751 17.41 -3.84 51.24
CA ASN A 751 18.15 -3.21 52.34
C ASN A 751 17.41 -2.01 52.96
N MET A 752 16.15 -1.78 52.60
CA MET A 752 15.34 -0.65 53.06
C MET A 752 14.45 -1.03 54.23
N SER A 753 14.06 -0.06 55.06
CA SER A 753 13.00 -0.28 56.04
C SER A 753 11.69 -0.70 55.34
N LYS A 754 10.85 -1.47 56.02
CA LYS A 754 9.57 -1.94 55.47
C LYS A 754 8.73 -0.77 54.96
N ASN A 755 8.68 0.31 55.72
CA ASN A 755 7.86 1.48 55.44
C ASN A 755 8.39 2.24 54.23
N ASP A 756 9.71 2.51 54.18
CA ASP A 756 10.34 3.22 53.06
C ASP A 756 10.20 2.44 51.75
N TYR A 757 10.31 1.11 51.81
CA TYR A 757 10.13 0.25 50.64
C TYR A 757 8.69 0.33 50.11
N ILE A 758 7.69 0.18 50.99
CA ILE A 758 6.28 0.23 50.60
C ILE A 758 5.94 1.61 50.04
N LEU A 759 6.36 2.67 50.74
CA LEU A 759 6.16 4.05 50.29
C LEU A 759 6.73 4.29 48.89
N GLN A 760 7.97 3.88 48.63
CA GLN A 760 8.60 4.07 47.33
C GLN A 760 7.86 3.30 46.22
N LYS A 761 7.37 2.09 46.51
CA LYS A 761 6.64 1.26 45.54
C LYS A 761 5.24 1.79 45.27
N GLU A 762 4.53 2.23 46.29
CA GLU A 762 3.22 2.87 46.18
C GLU A 762 3.31 4.21 45.45
N LEU A 763 4.30 5.05 45.76
CA LEU A 763 4.53 6.30 45.04
C LEU A 763 4.67 6.05 43.53
N GLN A 764 5.50 5.06 43.16
CA GLN A 764 5.68 4.69 41.77
C GLN A 764 4.38 4.16 41.14
N ARG A 765 3.62 3.32 41.85
CA ARG A 765 2.39 2.74 41.31
C ARG A 765 1.32 3.79 41.13
N LEU A 766 1.08 4.60 42.16
CA LEU A 766 0.11 5.69 42.15
C LEU A 766 0.47 6.72 41.07
N LEU A 767 1.75 7.05 40.88
CA LEU A 767 2.20 7.91 39.78
C LEU A 767 1.83 7.32 38.42
N LEU A 768 2.16 6.04 38.18
CA LEU A 768 1.83 5.37 36.91
C LEU A 768 0.31 5.24 36.69
N TYR A 769 -0.44 4.99 37.75
CA TYR A 769 -1.91 4.98 37.73
C TYR A 769 -2.46 6.37 37.37
N CYS A 770 -1.96 7.44 38.00
CA CYS A 770 -2.38 8.82 37.72
C CYS A 770 -2.10 9.26 36.29
N ILE A 771 -0.92 8.93 35.74
CA ILE A 771 -0.53 9.41 34.40
C ILE A 771 -1.13 8.56 33.27
N SER A 772 -1.57 7.33 33.56
CA SER A 772 -2.24 6.45 32.59
C SER A 772 -3.76 6.63 32.57
N ASP A 773 -4.31 7.31 33.58
CA ASP A 773 -5.71 7.66 33.68
C ASP A 773 -6.15 8.67 32.59
N ASN A 774 -7.42 8.60 32.21
CA ASN A 774 -8.05 9.36 31.11
C ASN A 774 -7.27 9.36 29.77
N GLN A 775 -6.42 8.35 29.54
CA GLN A 775 -5.65 8.23 28.32
C GLN A 775 -6.27 7.18 27.39
N SER A 776 -7.08 7.65 26.45
CA SER A 776 -7.64 6.80 25.41
C SER A 776 -6.54 6.30 24.45
N VAL A 777 -6.42 4.99 24.36
CA VAL A 777 -5.48 4.27 23.50
C VAL A 777 -6.27 3.51 22.44
N ILE A 778 -5.85 3.68 21.20
CA ILE A 778 -6.38 2.91 20.08
C ILE A 778 -5.65 1.58 20.05
N ILE A 779 -6.40 0.48 20.23
CA ILE A 779 -5.89 -0.88 20.11
C ILE A 779 -6.38 -1.47 18.81
N GLN A 780 -5.43 -1.81 17.94
CA GLN A 780 -5.71 -2.46 16.67
C GLN A 780 -5.28 -3.91 16.74
N THR A 781 -6.23 -4.80 16.50
CA THR A 781 -6.04 -6.25 16.44
C THR A 781 -6.93 -6.76 15.32
N PRO A 782 -6.39 -7.20 14.17
CA PRO A 782 -7.19 -8.02 13.28
C PRO A 782 -7.63 -9.26 14.07
N SER A 783 -8.73 -9.90 13.65
CA SER A 783 -8.97 -11.26 14.13
C SER A 783 -7.72 -12.09 13.84
N ASN A 784 -7.48 -13.19 14.57
CA ASN A 784 -6.35 -14.08 14.29
C ASN A 784 -6.44 -14.74 12.88
N SER A 785 -7.36 -14.31 12.01
CA SER A 785 -7.50 -14.74 10.63
C SER A 785 -6.49 -14.04 9.70
N MET A 786 -5.94 -14.79 8.76
CA MET A 786 -5.09 -14.25 7.70
C MET A 786 -5.88 -13.31 6.78
N THR A 787 -7.16 -13.58 6.54
CA THR A 787 -8.02 -12.78 5.65
C THR A 787 -8.16 -11.34 6.15
N ASP A 788 -8.49 -11.17 7.43
CA ASP A 788 -8.66 -9.85 8.07
C ASP A 788 -7.32 -9.09 8.09
N SER A 789 -6.22 -9.81 8.27
CA SER A 789 -4.87 -9.24 8.22
C SER A 789 -4.54 -8.69 6.82
N LEU A 790 -4.85 -9.44 5.77
CA LEU A 790 -4.62 -9.01 4.38
C LEU A 790 -5.57 -7.88 3.95
N GLU A 791 -6.80 -7.88 4.46
CA GLU A 791 -7.78 -6.81 4.23
C GLU A 791 -7.32 -5.51 4.88
N LEU A 792 -6.91 -5.57 6.14
CA LEU A 792 -6.36 -4.43 6.87
C LEU A 792 -5.15 -3.83 6.17
N LEU A 793 -4.19 -4.68 5.77
CA LEU A 793 -2.94 -4.25 5.14
C LEU A 793 -3.13 -3.81 3.69
N GLY A 794 -4.07 -4.41 2.95
CA GLY A 794 -4.29 -4.15 1.52
C GLY A 794 -3.31 -4.85 0.57
N TYR A 795 -2.30 -5.55 1.10
CA TYR A 795 -1.26 -6.23 0.33
C TYR A 795 -0.99 -7.64 0.83
N LYS A 796 -0.28 -8.43 0.03
CA LYS A 796 0.21 -9.77 0.35
C LYS A 796 1.66 -9.94 -0.10
N PHE A 797 2.40 -10.78 0.62
CA PHE A 797 3.72 -11.22 0.19
C PHE A 797 3.60 -12.40 -0.77
N SER A 798 4.43 -12.39 -1.83
CA SER A 798 4.60 -13.50 -2.75
C SER A 798 6.05 -13.95 -2.73
N GLY A 799 6.27 -15.26 -2.57
CA GLY A 799 7.58 -15.90 -2.76
C GLY A 799 7.68 -16.63 -4.11
N ARG A 800 6.71 -16.42 -5.00
CA ARG A 800 6.68 -17.09 -6.31
C ARG A 800 7.79 -16.52 -7.19
N ARG A 801 8.59 -17.40 -7.79
CA ARG A 801 9.69 -17.01 -8.67
C ARG A 801 9.24 -16.08 -9.82
N GLY A 802 9.89 -14.92 -9.95
CA GLY A 802 9.55 -13.86 -10.91
C GLY A 802 8.36 -12.97 -10.51
N HIS A 803 7.79 -13.18 -9.32
CA HIS A 803 6.70 -12.39 -8.72
C HIS A 803 6.96 -12.23 -7.21
N GLU A 804 8.22 -12.16 -6.80
CA GLU A 804 8.60 -11.99 -5.40
C GLU A 804 8.18 -10.60 -4.89
N GLY A 805 8.07 -10.43 -3.56
CA GLY A 805 7.83 -9.13 -2.93
C GLY A 805 6.36 -8.86 -2.54
N ILE A 806 6.03 -7.58 -2.40
CA ILE A 806 4.72 -7.09 -1.93
C ILE A 806 3.82 -6.80 -3.14
N HIS A 807 2.61 -7.35 -3.12
CA HIS A 807 1.63 -7.17 -4.19
C HIS A 807 0.27 -6.75 -3.61
N PRO A 808 -0.54 -5.96 -4.35
CA PRO A 808 -1.92 -5.70 -3.98
C PRO A 808 -2.70 -7.00 -3.73
N ARG A 809 -3.61 -6.96 -2.75
CA ARG A 809 -4.49 -8.09 -2.42
C ARG A 809 -5.38 -8.50 -3.60
N ILE A 810 -5.96 -7.51 -4.29
CA ILE A 810 -6.85 -7.65 -5.45
C ILE A 810 -6.15 -7.10 -6.69
N LYS A 811 -6.26 -7.81 -7.81
CA LYS A 811 -5.72 -7.36 -9.11
C LYS A 811 -6.40 -6.07 -9.56
N HIS A 812 -5.69 -5.23 -10.31
CA HIS A 812 -6.19 -3.96 -10.85
C HIS A 812 -6.46 -2.84 -9.83
N TYR A 813 -6.16 -3.07 -8.56
CA TYR A 813 -6.18 -2.04 -7.52
C TYR A 813 -4.77 -1.79 -6.99
N SER A 814 -4.49 -0.56 -6.57
CA SER A 814 -3.26 -0.25 -5.84
C SER A 814 -3.36 -0.71 -4.38
N ILE A 815 -2.24 -0.75 -3.66
CA ILE A 815 -2.27 -1.03 -2.21
C ILE A 815 -3.02 0.07 -1.47
N GLU A 816 -2.87 1.33 -1.88
CA GLU A 816 -3.58 2.48 -1.29
C GLU A 816 -5.10 2.36 -1.46
N ASP A 817 -5.58 1.79 -2.57
CA ASP A 817 -7.01 1.53 -2.78
C ASP A 817 -7.58 0.43 -1.87
N LEU A 818 -6.73 -0.49 -1.41
CA LEU A 818 -7.15 -1.71 -0.73
C LEU A 818 -6.90 -1.71 0.77
N THR A 819 -5.98 -0.87 1.25
CA THR A 819 -5.56 -0.82 2.66
C THR A 819 -6.56 -0.03 3.50
N LEU A 820 -6.77 -0.46 4.75
CA LEU A 820 -7.57 0.28 5.73
C LEU A 820 -6.70 1.14 6.66
N LEU A 821 -5.38 1.08 6.47
CA LEU A 821 -4.42 1.83 7.27
C LEU A 821 -4.47 3.34 6.95
N TYR A 822 -4.50 3.70 5.67
CA TYR A 822 -4.47 5.09 5.18
C TYR A 822 -5.11 5.19 3.79
N GLY A 823 -5.56 6.39 3.41
CA GLY A 823 -6.11 6.67 2.08
C GLY A 823 -7.00 7.91 2.09
N ASN A 824 -7.77 8.09 1.00
CA ASN A 824 -8.57 9.30 0.75
C ASN A 824 -10.08 9.05 0.53
N LYS A 825 -10.54 7.80 0.53
CA LYS A 825 -11.93 7.41 0.19
C LYS A 825 -12.84 7.16 1.41
N GLY A 826 -12.41 7.56 2.61
CA GLY A 826 -13.15 7.31 3.85
C GLY A 826 -12.33 7.57 5.11
N THR A 827 -12.77 6.97 6.21
CA THR A 827 -12.19 7.07 7.55
C THR A 827 -11.20 5.94 7.79
N TYR A 828 -9.90 6.24 7.69
CA TYR A 828 -8.82 5.27 7.84
C TYR A 828 -8.18 5.31 9.22
N LEU A 829 -7.48 4.23 9.59
CA LEU A 829 -6.89 4.10 10.92
C LEU A 829 -5.86 5.19 11.25
N ASN A 830 -5.11 5.69 10.28
CA ASN A 830 -4.16 6.78 10.50
C ASN A 830 -4.86 8.07 10.95
N GLN A 831 -6.09 8.32 10.48
CA GLN A 831 -6.91 9.46 10.90
C GLN A 831 -7.38 9.27 12.35
N VAL A 832 -7.74 8.04 12.73
CA VAL A 832 -8.14 7.71 14.11
C VAL A 832 -6.99 7.97 15.08
N ILE A 833 -5.78 7.50 14.76
CA ILE A 833 -4.58 7.73 15.59
C ILE A 833 -4.24 9.22 15.67
N ARG A 834 -4.29 9.94 14.55
CA ARG A 834 -4.02 11.37 14.52
C ARG A 834 -4.98 12.16 15.40
N ALA A 835 -6.27 11.85 15.34
CA ALA A 835 -7.28 12.46 16.19
C ALA A 835 -7.07 12.12 17.68
N ALA A 836 -6.54 10.94 18.01
CA ALA A 836 -6.19 10.61 19.39
C ALA A 836 -5.03 11.45 19.93
N PHE A 837 -4.02 11.78 19.09
CA PHE A 837 -3.00 12.76 19.48
C PHE A 837 -3.60 14.14 19.78
N GLU A 838 -4.69 14.51 19.09
CA GLU A 838 -5.42 15.77 19.30
C GLU A 838 -6.44 15.71 20.46
N GLY A 839 -6.59 14.56 21.14
CA GLY A 839 -7.60 14.38 22.20
C GLY A 839 -9.04 14.30 21.68
N LYS A 840 -9.23 13.96 20.40
CA LYS A 840 -10.54 13.93 19.70
C LYS A 840 -10.98 12.53 19.28
N ALA A 841 -10.33 11.48 19.79
CA ALA A 841 -10.60 10.09 19.39
C ALA A 841 -12.08 9.69 19.51
N GLU A 842 -12.75 10.14 20.56
CA GLU A 842 -14.15 9.81 20.85
C GLU A 842 -15.16 10.55 19.96
N SER A 843 -14.73 11.61 19.26
CA SER A 843 -15.60 12.37 18.35
C SER A 843 -15.67 11.80 16.93
N ILE A 844 -14.83 10.81 16.61
CA ILE A 844 -14.80 10.20 15.28
C ILE A 844 -15.96 9.21 15.15
N GLN A 845 -16.82 9.42 14.16
CA GLN A 845 -17.83 8.43 13.77
C GLN A 845 -17.13 7.28 13.03
N PRO A 846 -17.12 6.04 13.57
CA PRO A 846 -16.48 4.92 12.89
C PRO A 846 -17.25 4.58 11.61
N GLU A 847 -16.55 4.45 10.48
CA GLU A 847 -17.12 3.79 9.31
C GLU A 847 -17.28 2.28 9.59
N GLU A 848 -18.33 1.67 9.04
CA GLU A 848 -18.57 0.22 9.20
C GLU A 848 -17.38 -0.62 8.73
N SER A 849 -16.61 -0.13 7.74
CA SER A 849 -15.43 -0.80 7.17
C SER A 849 -14.24 -0.84 8.13
N THR A 850 -13.97 0.20 8.92
CA THR A 850 -12.79 0.26 9.81
C THR A 850 -13.09 -0.07 11.26
N LYS A 851 -14.35 0.08 11.70
CA LYS A 851 -14.83 -0.25 13.04
C LYS A 851 -14.42 -1.66 13.56
N PRO A 852 -14.39 -2.72 12.73
CA PRO A 852 -14.00 -4.05 13.20
C PRO A 852 -12.54 -4.10 13.69
N TYR A 853 -11.65 -3.27 13.11
CA TYR A 853 -10.20 -3.42 13.23
C TYR A 853 -9.57 -2.62 14.38
N TYR A 854 -10.31 -1.75 15.05
CA TYR A 854 -9.79 -0.98 16.20
C TYR A 854 -10.78 -0.90 17.37
N ARG A 855 -10.23 -0.68 18.57
CA ARG A 855 -10.98 -0.38 19.80
C ARG A 855 -10.36 0.83 20.48
N ILE A 856 -11.18 1.68 21.07
CA ILE A 856 -10.71 2.78 21.93
C ILE A 856 -10.87 2.31 23.38
N LYS A 857 -9.79 2.33 24.15
CA LYS A 857 -9.74 1.88 25.55
C LYS A 857 -8.96 2.85 26.41
N ASN A 858 -9.33 3.00 27.68
CA ASN A 858 -8.47 3.72 28.61
C ASN A 858 -7.22 2.87 28.89
N LEU A 859 -6.02 3.46 28.80
CA LEU A 859 -4.76 2.76 29.03
C LEU A 859 -4.71 2.07 30.40
N GLN A 860 -5.30 2.69 31.41
CA GLN A 860 -5.37 2.15 32.77
C GLN A 860 -6.06 0.78 32.82
N GLU A 861 -7.08 0.55 31.98
CA GLU A 861 -7.79 -0.75 31.89
C GLU A 861 -6.88 -1.86 31.34
N LEU A 862 -5.90 -1.48 30.53
CA LEU A 862 -4.96 -2.40 29.89
C LEU A 862 -3.77 -2.71 30.79
N ILE A 863 -3.50 -1.89 31.80
CA ILE A 863 -2.37 -2.09 32.71
C ILE A 863 -2.79 -3.01 33.86
N ASP A 864 -1.98 -4.03 34.15
CA ASP A 864 -2.03 -4.73 35.42
C ASP A 864 -1.26 -3.93 36.46
N PHE A 865 -1.90 -3.63 37.60
CA PHE A 865 -1.30 -2.89 38.71
C PHE A 865 -1.05 -3.77 39.94
N ASN A 866 -1.25 -5.09 39.85
CA ASN A 866 -1.08 -6.00 40.99
C ASN A 866 0.34 -6.06 41.57
N VAL A 867 0.46 -6.29 42.89
CA VAL A 867 1.72 -6.21 43.64
C VAL A 867 2.62 -7.44 43.45
N LYS A 868 2.01 -8.62 43.20
CA LYS A 868 2.63 -9.96 43.25
C LYS A 868 4.00 -10.08 42.57
N ASN A 869 4.19 -9.43 41.41
CA ASN A 869 5.39 -9.55 40.58
C ASN A 869 6.08 -8.21 40.23
N ASN A 870 5.77 -7.09 40.91
CA ASN A 870 6.16 -5.74 40.43
C ASN A 870 5.66 -5.45 38.98
N ASP A 871 4.58 -6.12 38.56
CA ASP A 871 4.20 -6.26 37.16
C ASP A 871 3.32 -5.09 36.71
N TYR A 872 3.87 -4.22 35.87
CA TYR A 872 3.14 -3.19 35.11
C TYR A 872 2.92 -3.70 33.68
N LYS A 873 2.18 -4.81 33.54
CA LYS A 873 1.95 -5.44 32.24
C LYS A 873 0.87 -4.70 31.47
N VAL A 874 1.11 -4.41 30.20
CA VAL A 874 0.09 -3.89 29.28
C VAL A 874 -0.55 -5.08 28.55
N MET A 875 -1.69 -5.53 29.05
CA MET A 875 -2.44 -6.65 28.49
C MET A 875 -3.33 -6.19 27.33
N ILE A 876 -2.80 -6.22 26.10
CA ILE A 876 -3.59 -5.95 24.88
C ILE A 876 -4.82 -6.86 24.79
N SER A 877 -4.75 -8.11 25.28
CA SER A 877 -5.89 -9.02 25.33
C SER A 877 -7.08 -8.44 26.11
N ARG A 878 -6.86 -7.58 27.11
CA ARG A 878 -7.95 -6.87 27.82
C ARG A 878 -8.74 -5.93 26.93
N ALA A 879 -8.14 -5.43 25.85
CA ALA A 879 -8.87 -4.64 24.86
C ALA A 879 -9.88 -5.48 24.06
N LEU A 880 -9.57 -6.77 23.90
CA LEU A 880 -10.40 -7.78 23.23
C LEU A 880 -11.41 -8.42 24.19
N THR A 881 -11.06 -8.54 25.47
CA THR A 881 -11.96 -9.05 26.50
C THR A 881 -12.72 -7.91 27.16
N GLY A 882 -13.95 -7.67 26.70
CA GLY A 882 -14.92 -6.85 27.43
C GLY A 882 -14.86 -5.35 27.11
N ARG A 883 -15.76 -4.90 26.26
CA ARG A 883 -16.99 -4.23 26.73
C ARG A 883 -18.05 -4.59 25.72
N ILE A 884 -18.73 -5.69 26.00
CA ILE A 884 -20.07 -5.87 25.47
C ILE A 884 -20.91 -4.81 26.16
N ASN A 885 -21.78 -4.13 25.42
CA ASN A 885 -22.75 -3.22 26.02
C ASN A 885 -23.82 -4.06 26.74
N ASP A 886 -23.43 -4.80 27.78
CA ASP A 886 -24.34 -5.39 28.77
C ASP A 886 -24.98 -4.27 29.59
N PHE A 887 -25.38 -4.52 30.84
CA PHE A 887 -25.98 -3.47 31.68
C PHE A 887 -24.94 -2.53 32.32
N GLY A 888 -23.65 -2.68 31.99
CA GLY A 888 -22.56 -1.85 32.49
C GLY A 888 -21.94 -2.41 33.78
N SER A 889 -21.11 -1.63 34.46
CA SER A 889 -20.44 -2.06 35.71
C SER A 889 -21.01 -1.39 36.96
N LYS A 890 -21.94 -0.45 36.82
CA LYS A 890 -22.54 0.30 37.92
C LYS A 890 -23.91 -0.34 38.21
N ASP A 891 -24.13 -0.77 39.45
CA ASP A 891 -25.38 -1.36 39.94
C ASP A 891 -25.81 -2.64 39.17
N THR A 892 -24.82 -3.50 38.89
CA THR A 892 -24.98 -4.77 38.15
C THR A 892 -24.21 -5.92 38.82
N ILE A 893 -24.66 -7.17 38.65
CA ILE A 893 -24.04 -8.42 39.11
C ILE A 893 -23.78 -9.39 37.95
N PHE A 894 -23.03 -10.48 38.16
CA PHE A 894 -22.83 -11.48 37.11
C PHE A 894 -24.06 -12.39 36.98
N LEU A 895 -24.37 -12.80 35.75
CA LEU A 895 -25.47 -13.71 35.47
C LEU A 895 -25.29 -15.05 36.21
N SER A 896 -24.05 -15.53 36.33
CA SER A 896 -23.74 -16.73 37.09
C SER A 896 -24.12 -16.67 38.58
N ASP A 897 -24.31 -15.47 39.13
CA ASP A 897 -24.70 -15.32 40.54
C ASP A 897 -26.18 -15.67 40.75
N GLU A 898 -27.02 -15.47 39.72
CA GLU A 898 -28.49 -15.62 39.77
C GLU A 898 -29.02 -16.77 38.91
N ALA A 899 -28.21 -17.33 38.00
CA ALA A 899 -28.65 -18.38 37.07
C ALA A 899 -27.63 -19.53 36.94
N ASP A 900 -28.14 -20.72 36.67
CA ASP A 900 -27.36 -21.90 36.30
C ASP A 900 -27.29 -22.03 34.77
N LEU A 901 -26.08 -22.29 34.25
CA LEU A 901 -25.81 -22.46 32.83
C LEU A 901 -25.33 -23.89 32.57
N GLU A 902 -25.99 -24.61 31.66
CA GLU A 902 -25.69 -26.02 31.37
C GLU A 902 -25.61 -26.26 29.85
N ASN A 903 -24.54 -26.88 29.36
CA ASN A 903 -24.44 -27.22 27.93
C ASN A 903 -25.42 -28.35 27.56
N GLY A 904 -25.89 -28.34 26.33
CA GLY A 904 -26.71 -29.43 25.77
C GLY A 904 -25.90 -30.69 25.48
N THR A 905 -26.61 -31.74 25.09
CA THR A 905 -26.05 -33.08 24.81
C THR A 905 -26.21 -33.44 23.34
N SER A 906 -25.17 -33.99 22.72
CA SER A 906 -25.27 -34.50 21.35
C SER A 906 -26.20 -35.71 21.29
N ILE A 907 -26.98 -35.83 20.21
CA ILE A 907 -27.85 -36.97 19.91
C ILE A 907 -27.52 -37.46 18.48
N SER A 908 -27.28 -38.76 18.30
CA SER A 908 -26.92 -39.31 16.99
C SER A 908 -28.16 -39.61 16.16
N SER A 909 -28.06 -39.49 14.83
CA SER A 909 -29.20 -39.74 13.92
C SER A 909 -29.75 -41.17 13.98
N THR A 910 -28.96 -42.11 14.48
CA THR A 910 -29.34 -43.53 14.65
C THR A 910 -30.17 -43.79 15.91
N GLU A 911 -30.21 -42.86 16.86
CA GLU A 911 -30.90 -43.00 18.15
C GLU A 911 -32.22 -42.20 18.21
N ILE A 912 -32.56 -41.45 17.16
CA ILE A 912 -33.74 -40.58 17.13
C ILE A 912 -34.99 -41.40 16.80
N GLN A 913 -35.94 -41.46 17.74
CA GLN A 913 -37.31 -41.87 17.47
C GLN A 913 -38.20 -40.62 17.31
N PRO A 914 -39.09 -40.57 16.29
CA PRO A 914 -40.03 -39.47 16.13
C PRO A 914 -40.93 -39.33 17.36
N GLY A 915 -41.04 -38.13 17.90
CA GLY A 915 -41.89 -37.85 19.05
C GLY A 915 -42.36 -36.40 19.11
N ARG A 916 -42.76 -35.95 20.29
CA ARG A 916 -43.41 -34.64 20.49
C ARG A 916 -42.50 -33.55 21.06
N PHE A 917 -41.31 -33.89 21.54
CA PHE A 917 -40.42 -32.93 22.19
C PHE A 917 -39.47 -32.30 21.16
N PRO A 918 -39.33 -30.96 21.14
CA PRO A 918 -38.49 -30.28 20.16
C PRO A 918 -37.00 -30.44 20.51
N VAL A 919 -36.19 -30.71 19.49
CA VAL A 919 -34.72 -30.74 19.58
C VAL A 919 -34.17 -29.36 19.22
N ILE A 920 -33.59 -28.69 20.21
CA ILE A 920 -33.05 -27.33 20.07
C ILE A 920 -31.55 -27.39 19.82
N ALA A 921 -31.12 -26.88 18.66
CA ALA A 921 -29.73 -26.90 18.19
C ALA A 921 -29.26 -25.48 17.80
N GLY A 922 -28.37 -25.36 16.82
CA GLY A 922 -27.82 -24.09 16.34
C GLY A 922 -28.78 -23.16 15.55
N GLY A 923 -30.05 -23.54 15.39
CA GLY A 923 -31.06 -22.83 14.59
C GLY A 923 -32.00 -21.94 15.42
N ARG A 924 -32.81 -21.13 14.72
CA ARG A 924 -33.91 -20.34 15.34
C ARG A 924 -35.14 -21.19 15.63
N GLU A 925 -35.38 -22.18 14.77
CA GLU A 925 -36.45 -23.17 14.90
C GLU A 925 -35.89 -24.50 15.41
N PRO A 926 -36.73 -25.36 16.02
CA PRO A 926 -36.35 -26.72 16.35
C PRO A 926 -35.81 -27.46 15.12
N ALA A 927 -34.73 -28.23 15.30
CA ALA A 927 -34.15 -28.99 14.20
C ALA A 927 -35.08 -30.12 13.72
N TYR A 928 -35.74 -30.77 14.67
CA TYR A 928 -36.73 -31.84 14.51
C TYR A 928 -37.35 -32.15 15.89
N TYR A 929 -38.19 -33.19 15.98
CA TYR A 929 -38.84 -33.61 17.22
C TYR A 929 -38.48 -35.06 17.57
N CYS A 930 -38.33 -35.35 18.86
CA CYS A 930 -38.05 -36.70 19.38
C CYS A 930 -38.95 -37.06 20.58
N ASP A 931 -38.88 -38.31 21.02
CA ASP A 931 -39.63 -38.88 22.13
C ASP A 931 -38.97 -38.65 23.51
N GLN A 932 -37.72 -38.18 23.53
CA GLN A 932 -36.96 -37.88 24.74
C GLN A 932 -36.76 -36.38 24.96
N PHE A 933 -36.52 -35.97 26.19
CA PHE A 933 -36.13 -34.60 26.55
C PHE A 933 -35.03 -34.67 27.61
N ASN A 934 -34.15 -33.67 27.64
CA ASN A 934 -33.10 -33.54 28.67
C ASN A 934 -33.28 -32.28 29.55
N ARG A 935 -34.35 -31.52 29.30
CA ARG A 935 -34.78 -30.37 30.12
C ARG A 935 -36.29 -30.44 30.30
N GLU A 936 -36.75 -30.28 31.53
CA GLU A 936 -38.18 -30.35 31.88
C GLU A 936 -38.99 -29.12 31.40
N GLY A 937 -38.33 -28.06 30.95
CA GLY A 937 -38.95 -26.79 30.58
C GLY A 937 -38.63 -25.66 31.57
N ASP A 938 -39.32 -24.53 31.41
CA ASP A 938 -38.98 -23.24 32.01
C ASP A 938 -37.48 -22.94 31.90
N VAL A 939 -37.00 -22.85 30.66
CA VAL A 939 -35.57 -22.72 30.38
C VAL A 939 -35.32 -21.80 29.19
N ILE A 940 -34.24 -21.03 29.27
CA ILE A 940 -33.73 -20.24 28.15
C ILE A 940 -32.70 -21.07 27.41
N THR A 941 -32.74 -21.11 26.08
CA THR A 941 -31.69 -21.71 25.25
C THR A 941 -30.91 -20.63 24.51
N ILE A 942 -29.59 -20.78 24.45
CA ILE A 942 -28.71 -20.01 23.58
C ILE A 942 -28.04 -20.95 22.58
N SER A 943 -28.29 -20.75 21.28
CA SER A 943 -27.68 -21.55 20.21
C SER A 943 -26.15 -21.46 20.28
N GLN A 944 -25.47 -22.61 20.32
CA GLN A 944 -24.02 -22.64 20.50
C GLN A 944 -23.28 -22.40 19.19
N SER A 945 -23.71 -23.05 18.11
CA SER A 945 -22.99 -23.01 16.85
C SER A 945 -23.90 -22.67 15.65
N GLY A 946 -23.30 -22.34 14.51
CA GLY A 946 -24.00 -22.12 13.24
C GLY A 946 -24.26 -20.64 12.91
N ALA A 947 -25.06 -20.38 11.88
CA ALA A 947 -25.34 -19.03 11.39
C ALA A 947 -26.05 -18.13 12.42
N TYR A 948 -26.70 -18.76 13.41
CA TYR A 948 -27.46 -18.09 14.47
C TYR A 948 -26.85 -18.31 15.87
N ALA A 949 -25.57 -18.67 15.96
CA ALA A 949 -24.87 -18.81 17.24
C ALA A 949 -25.05 -17.55 18.11
N GLY A 950 -25.59 -17.72 19.32
CA GLY A 950 -26.00 -16.65 20.24
C GLY A 950 -27.50 -16.34 20.26
N TYR A 951 -28.32 -17.00 19.42
CA TYR A 951 -29.77 -16.79 19.41
C TYR A 951 -30.42 -17.27 20.72
N ILE A 952 -31.27 -16.40 21.30
CA ILE A 952 -31.91 -16.63 22.60
C ILE A 952 -33.37 -17.00 22.39
N SER A 953 -33.80 -18.11 22.98
CA SER A 953 -35.21 -18.53 22.99
C SER A 953 -35.63 -18.97 24.40
N TYR A 954 -36.92 -18.87 24.70
CA TYR A 954 -37.51 -19.31 25.96
C TYR A 954 -38.48 -20.45 25.70
N HIS A 955 -38.36 -21.52 26.47
CA HIS A 955 -39.15 -22.73 26.33
C HIS A 955 -39.89 -23.02 27.62
N HIS A 956 -41.23 -23.00 27.55
CA HIS A 956 -42.09 -23.30 28.69
C HIS A 956 -42.19 -24.82 28.94
N GLY A 957 -42.29 -25.63 27.88
CA GLY A 957 -42.42 -27.09 27.97
C GLY A 957 -41.09 -27.84 27.86
N PRO A 958 -41.09 -29.18 28.03
CA PRO A 958 -39.89 -30.00 27.94
C PRO A 958 -39.23 -29.94 26.56
N ILE A 959 -37.90 -29.91 26.53
CA ILE A 959 -37.09 -29.82 25.31
C ILE A 959 -35.89 -30.78 25.36
N PHE A 960 -35.35 -31.10 24.19
CA PHE A 960 -34.03 -31.72 24.07
C PHE A 960 -33.01 -30.67 23.61
N ALA A 961 -32.20 -30.16 24.54
CA ALA A 961 -31.11 -29.23 24.26
C ALA A 961 -29.90 -30.01 23.68
N SER A 962 -29.57 -29.74 22.41
CA SER A 962 -28.44 -30.37 21.72
C SER A 962 -27.28 -29.39 21.50
N ASP A 963 -27.16 -28.78 20.32
CA ASP A 963 -26.13 -27.78 20.00
C ASP A 963 -26.52 -26.37 20.50
N CYS A 964 -26.80 -26.28 21.80
CA CYS A 964 -27.11 -25.07 22.54
C CYS A 964 -26.69 -25.23 24.02
N PHE A 965 -26.67 -24.14 24.79
CA PHE A 965 -26.65 -24.22 26.26
C PHE A 965 -27.91 -23.58 26.84
N THR A 966 -28.29 -24.05 28.02
CA THR A 966 -29.47 -23.62 28.73
C THR A 966 -29.14 -22.72 29.90
N ILE A 967 -30.03 -21.76 30.19
CA ILE A 967 -29.96 -20.87 31.35
C ILE A 967 -31.27 -21.01 32.12
N LYS A 968 -31.17 -21.26 33.43
CA LYS A 968 -32.31 -21.34 34.35
C LYS A 968 -32.02 -20.53 35.61
N ALA A 969 -32.99 -19.79 36.12
CA ALA A 969 -32.81 -19.06 37.38
C ALA A 969 -32.57 -20.04 38.54
N LYS A 970 -31.65 -19.69 39.44
CA LYS A 970 -31.38 -20.49 40.65
C LYS A 970 -32.59 -20.47 41.59
N GLN A 971 -32.73 -21.48 42.45
CA GLN A 971 -33.81 -21.54 43.44
C GLN A 971 -33.86 -20.32 44.36
N ASN A 972 -32.71 -19.72 44.68
CA ASN A 972 -32.58 -18.52 45.52
C ASN A 972 -32.40 -17.23 44.70
N SER A 973 -32.71 -17.26 43.41
CA SER A 973 -32.59 -16.10 42.55
C SER A 973 -33.68 -15.06 42.83
N HIS A 974 -33.32 -13.79 42.70
CA HIS A 974 -34.25 -12.66 42.75
C HIS A 974 -35.00 -12.48 41.42
N TYR A 975 -34.58 -13.20 40.37
CA TYR A 975 -35.18 -13.18 39.05
C TYR A 975 -35.90 -14.50 38.77
N THR A 976 -37.03 -14.44 38.08
CA THR A 976 -37.57 -15.65 37.43
C THR A 976 -36.77 -15.95 36.16
N THR A 977 -36.79 -17.20 35.68
CA THR A 977 -36.19 -17.56 34.38
C THR A 977 -36.72 -16.66 33.26
N LYS A 978 -37.99 -16.25 33.34
CA LYS A 978 -38.63 -15.38 32.35
C LYS A 978 -38.15 -13.92 32.44
N ASP A 979 -37.85 -13.42 33.64
CA ASP A 979 -37.26 -12.08 33.82
C ASP A 979 -35.86 -12.02 33.21
N LEU A 980 -35.05 -13.05 33.46
CA LEU A 980 -33.74 -13.20 32.84
C LEU A 980 -33.85 -13.27 31.32
N TYR A 981 -34.86 -13.98 30.78
CA TYR A 981 -35.11 -14.02 29.35
C TYR A 981 -35.34 -12.63 28.77
N TYR A 982 -36.19 -11.79 29.37
CA TYR A 982 -36.44 -10.44 28.88
C TYR A 982 -35.17 -9.58 28.87
N LEU A 983 -34.38 -9.64 29.95
CA LEU A 983 -33.11 -8.92 30.05
C LEU A 983 -32.11 -9.37 28.99
N LEU A 984 -31.90 -10.68 28.85
CA LEU A 984 -30.96 -11.23 27.89
C LEU A 984 -31.42 -11.00 26.44
N LYS A 985 -32.72 -11.16 26.15
CA LYS A 985 -33.28 -10.92 24.82
C LYS A 985 -33.17 -9.46 24.40
N SER A 986 -33.28 -8.51 25.34
CA SER A 986 -33.02 -7.08 25.07
C SER A 986 -31.58 -6.79 24.63
N LYS A 987 -30.66 -7.74 24.87
CA LYS A 987 -29.25 -7.68 24.51
C LYS A 987 -28.87 -8.72 23.43
N GLN A 988 -29.84 -9.18 22.65
CA GLN A 988 -29.65 -10.23 21.62
C GLN A 988 -28.51 -9.90 20.64
N GLU A 989 -28.43 -8.67 20.14
CA GLU A 989 -27.38 -8.22 19.21
C GLU A 989 -25.99 -8.26 19.85
N GLN A 990 -25.90 -7.84 21.11
CA GLN A 990 -24.68 -7.88 21.89
C GLN A 990 -24.24 -9.32 22.17
N ILE A 991 -25.20 -10.24 22.33
CA ILE A 991 -24.92 -11.66 22.55
C ILE A 991 -24.51 -12.35 21.25
N TYR A 992 -25.02 -11.94 20.09
CA TYR A 992 -24.49 -12.38 18.80
C TYR A 992 -23.01 -12.00 18.60
N ALA A 993 -22.56 -10.90 19.20
CA ALA A 993 -21.15 -10.53 19.18
C ALA A 993 -20.23 -11.48 19.97
N PHE A 994 -20.77 -12.37 20.81
CA PHE A 994 -19.99 -13.46 21.43
C PHE A 994 -19.59 -14.55 20.42
N ALA A 995 -20.20 -14.59 19.24
CA ALA A 995 -20.02 -15.66 18.29
C ALA A 995 -18.65 -15.53 17.59
N THR A 996 -17.77 -16.50 17.82
CA THR A 996 -16.38 -16.52 17.33
C THR A 996 -16.14 -17.69 16.36
N GLY A 997 -15.25 -17.54 15.38
CA GLY A 997 -14.93 -18.58 14.37
C GLY A 997 -15.28 -18.18 12.93
N SER A 998 -14.43 -18.55 11.97
CA SER A 998 -14.49 -18.10 10.56
C SER A 998 -15.31 -18.99 9.61
N ILE A 999 -15.47 -20.28 9.94
CA ILE A 999 -16.24 -21.25 9.14
C ILE A 999 -17.57 -21.61 9.81
N GLN A 1000 -17.56 -21.76 11.14
CA GLN A 1000 -18.74 -21.96 11.97
C GLN A 1000 -18.60 -21.05 13.20
N LYS A 1001 -19.51 -20.08 13.33
CA LYS A 1001 -19.52 -19.17 14.48
C LYS A 1001 -19.98 -19.93 15.73
N HIS A 1002 -19.38 -19.61 16.88
CA HIS A 1002 -19.66 -20.30 18.14
C HIS A 1002 -19.73 -19.34 19.34
N VAL A 1003 -20.76 -19.49 20.20
CA VAL A 1003 -20.90 -18.82 21.50
C VAL A 1003 -20.65 -19.83 22.62
N TYR A 1004 -19.84 -19.45 23.61
CA TYR A 1004 -19.49 -20.30 24.75
C TYR A 1004 -20.25 -19.89 26.01
N SER A 1005 -20.76 -20.86 26.77
CA SER A 1005 -21.46 -20.64 28.06
C SER A 1005 -20.61 -19.87 29.08
N LYS A 1006 -19.30 -20.12 29.13
CA LYS A 1006 -18.34 -19.36 29.97
C LYS A 1006 -18.34 -17.85 29.73
N ASN A 1007 -18.63 -17.43 28.49
CA ASN A 1007 -18.73 -16.01 28.18
C ASN A 1007 -20.01 -15.40 28.77
N MET A 1008 -21.08 -16.19 28.85
CA MET A 1008 -22.37 -15.78 29.43
C MET A 1008 -22.37 -15.81 30.96
N GLU A 1009 -21.58 -16.67 31.61
CA GLU A 1009 -21.42 -16.66 33.07
C GLU A 1009 -21.04 -15.27 33.59
N ARG A 1010 -20.13 -14.58 32.87
CA ARG A 1010 -19.65 -13.23 33.22
C ARG A 1010 -20.50 -12.09 32.65
N PHE A 1011 -21.61 -12.40 31.98
CA PHE A 1011 -22.52 -11.37 31.45
C PHE A 1011 -23.15 -10.61 32.62
N ARG A 1012 -23.17 -9.28 32.57
CA ARG A 1012 -23.74 -8.50 33.68
C ARG A 1012 -25.23 -8.23 33.51
N ILE A 1013 -25.97 -8.43 34.59
CA ILE A 1013 -27.39 -8.10 34.73
C ILE A 1013 -27.57 -7.05 35.84
N PRO A 1014 -28.66 -6.26 35.85
CA PRO A 1014 -28.92 -5.32 36.92
C PRO A 1014 -28.89 -5.98 38.31
N ASP A 1015 -28.43 -5.26 39.33
CA ASP A 1015 -28.43 -5.75 40.70
C ASP A 1015 -29.80 -5.49 41.35
N TYR A 1016 -30.60 -6.56 41.48
CA TYR A 1016 -31.94 -6.48 42.07
C TYR A 1016 -31.90 -5.96 43.51
N LYS A 1017 -30.84 -6.25 44.29
CA LYS A 1017 -30.75 -5.85 45.70
C LYS A 1017 -30.49 -4.36 45.87
N LYS A 1018 -29.80 -3.73 44.92
CA LYS A 1018 -29.46 -2.30 45.00
C LYS A 1018 -30.59 -1.39 44.54
N GLU A 1019 -31.24 -1.71 43.41
CA GLU A 1019 -32.27 -0.85 42.82
C GLU A 1019 -33.53 -1.65 42.40
N PRO A 1020 -34.23 -2.34 43.33
CA PRO A 1020 -35.31 -3.28 43.00
C PRO A 1020 -36.42 -2.63 42.17
N GLN A 1021 -36.84 -1.41 42.50
CA GLN A 1021 -37.89 -0.71 41.76
C GLN A 1021 -37.51 -0.41 40.31
N LYS A 1022 -36.24 -0.05 40.06
CA LYS A 1022 -35.75 0.26 38.71
C LYS A 1022 -35.61 -1.00 37.88
N VAL A 1023 -35.18 -2.09 38.48
CA VAL A 1023 -35.11 -3.41 37.84
C VAL A 1023 -36.51 -3.88 37.45
N LEU A 1024 -37.49 -3.80 38.36
CA LEU A 1024 -38.89 -4.15 38.08
C LEU A 1024 -39.49 -3.30 36.96
N ASN A 1025 -39.25 -1.99 36.96
CA ASN A 1025 -39.70 -1.10 35.89
C ASN A 1025 -39.05 -1.45 34.55
N THR A 1026 -37.75 -1.80 34.55
CA THR A 1026 -37.01 -2.20 33.35
C THR A 1026 -37.59 -3.48 32.76
N ILE A 1027 -37.78 -4.53 33.57
CA ILE A 1027 -38.36 -5.80 33.13
C ILE A 1027 -39.78 -5.58 32.60
N SER A 1028 -40.60 -4.79 33.29
CA SER A 1028 -41.98 -4.49 32.88
C SER A 1028 -42.01 -3.81 31.50
N SER A 1029 -41.15 -2.81 31.29
CA SER A 1029 -41.01 -2.13 29.99
C SER A 1029 -40.54 -3.07 28.88
N LEU A 1030 -39.56 -3.94 29.15
CA LEU A 1030 -39.08 -4.92 28.18
C LEU A 1030 -40.17 -5.94 27.80
N LYS A 1031 -40.95 -6.38 28.79
CA LYS A 1031 -42.08 -7.28 28.60
C LYS A 1031 -43.15 -6.65 27.72
N GLU A 1032 -43.51 -5.39 27.97
CA GLU A 1032 -44.45 -4.65 27.12
C GLU A 1032 -43.93 -4.52 25.68
N LYS A 1033 -42.65 -4.13 25.51
CA LYS A 1033 -42.03 -4.00 24.19
C LYS A 1033 -42.08 -5.32 23.41
N MET A 1034 -41.72 -6.43 24.03
CA MET A 1034 -41.74 -7.74 23.36
C MET A 1034 -43.16 -8.21 23.04
N ASN A 1035 -44.14 -7.94 23.90
CA ASN A 1035 -45.55 -8.23 23.59
C ASN A 1035 -46.06 -7.40 22.41
N LEU A 1036 -45.64 -6.13 22.29
CA LEU A 1036 -45.95 -5.31 21.12
C LEU A 1036 -45.30 -5.86 19.85
N GLN A 1037 -44.06 -6.33 19.91
CA GLN A 1037 -43.38 -6.95 18.77
C GLN A 1037 -44.08 -8.24 18.32
N LEU A 1038 -44.53 -9.09 19.25
CA LEU A 1038 -45.32 -10.29 18.94
C LEU A 1038 -46.64 -9.91 18.25
N LYS A 1039 -47.39 -8.96 18.81
CA LYS A 1039 -48.64 -8.46 18.19
C LYS A 1039 -48.41 -7.91 16.79
N ALA A 1040 -47.37 -7.10 16.59
CA ALA A 1040 -47.02 -6.57 15.28
C ALA A 1040 -46.70 -7.69 14.29
N SER A 1041 -45.99 -8.75 14.72
CA SER A 1041 -45.71 -9.93 13.91
C SER A 1041 -46.98 -10.69 13.52
N ASP A 1042 -47.92 -10.87 14.44
CA ASP A 1042 -49.20 -11.52 14.17
C ASP A 1042 -50.04 -10.70 13.18
N THR A 1043 -50.14 -9.39 13.39
CA THR A 1043 -50.81 -8.47 12.47
C THR A 1043 -50.17 -8.47 11.08
N ILE A 1044 -48.84 -8.51 10.97
CA ILE A 1044 -48.15 -8.65 9.67
C ILE A 1044 -48.60 -9.94 8.98
N ASN A 1045 -48.63 -11.07 9.68
CA ASN A 1045 -49.07 -12.33 9.10
C ASN A 1045 -50.52 -12.27 8.61
N GLU A 1046 -51.43 -11.67 9.37
CA GLU A 1046 -52.84 -11.47 8.99
C GLU A 1046 -52.97 -10.61 7.72
N LEU A 1047 -52.29 -9.46 7.68
CA LEU A 1047 -52.29 -8.57 6.51
C LEU A 1047 -51.67 -9.23 5.27
N GLN A 1048 -50.64 -10.07 5.46
CA GLN A 1048 -50.02 -10.83 4.38
C GLN A 1048 -50.99 -11.88 3.80
N VAL A 1049 -51.82 -12.50 4.65
CA VAL A 1049 -52.89 -13.41 4.22
C VAL A 1049 -53.96 -12.66 3.43
N GLU A 1050 -54.40 -11.49 3.91
CA GLU A 1050 -55.39 -10.65 3.21
C GLU A 1050 -54.89 -10.19 1.83
N LEU A 1051 -53.62 -9.76 1.74
CA LEU A 1051 -52.99 -9.37 0.48
C LEU A 1051 -52.99 -10.52 -0.56
N ASN A 1052 -52.75 -11.75 -0.10
CA ASN A 1052 -52.82 -12.93 -0.97
C ASN A 1052 -54.25 -13.23 -1.41
N GLN A 1053 -55.22 -13.14 -0.51
CA GLN A 1053 -56.64 -13.34 -0.84
C GLN A 1053 -57.13 -12.36 -1.92
N LEU A 1054 -56.69 -11.10 -1.87
CA LEU A 1054 -57.03 -10.10 -2.89
C LEU A 1054 -56.55 -10.53 -4.29
N SER A 1055 -55.35 -11.11 -4.36
CA SER A 1055 -54.76 -11.62 -5.60
C SER A 1055 -55.54 -12.82 -6.13
N ASP A 1056 -55.89 -13.76 -5.25
CA ASP A 1056 -56.66 -14.96 -5.63
C ASP A 1056 -58.06 -14.60 -6.14
N GLN A 1057 -58.75 -13.68 -5.48
CA GLN A 1057 -60.06 -13.18 -5.92
C GLN A 1057 -60.02 -12.54 -7.31
N LEU A 1058 -58.94 -11.82 -7.64
CA LEU A 1058 -58.78 -11.23 -8.96
C LEU A 1058 -58.52 -12.32 -10.02
N ILE A 1059 -57.68 -13.30 -9.71
CA ILE A 1059 -57.40 -14.44 -10.59
C ILE A 1059 -58.68 -15.24 -10.88
N ASP A 1060 -59.55 -15.43 -9.88
CA ASP A 1060 -60.81 -16.17 -10.05
C ASP A 1060 -61.88 -15.40 -10.85
N LYS A 1061 -61.89 -14.07 -10.79
CA LYS A 1061 -62.84 -13.24 -11.56
C LYS A 1061 -62.45 -13.12 -13.03
N GLU A 1062 -61.17 -13.21 -13.35
CA GLU A 1062 -60.65 -13.04 -14.71
C GLU A 1062 -60.53 -14.37 -15.46
N ASN A 1063 -61.47 -14.63 -16.38
CA ASN A 1063 -61.49 -15.86 -17.17
C ASN A 1063 -60.40 -15.92 -18.27
N LYS A 1064 -59.77 -14.79 -18.61
CA LYS A 1064 -58.74 -14.72 -19.66
C LYS A 1064 -57.36 -14.51 -19.05
N THR A 1065 -56.45 -15.45 -19.31
CA THR A 1065 -55.04 -15.36 -18.91
C THR A 1065 -54.13 -15.34 -20.14
N PHE A 1066 -53.04 -14.60 -20.05
CA PHE A 1066 -52.03 -14.45 -21.11
C PHE A 1066 -50.68 -14.92 -20.60
N SER A 1067 -49.90 -15.64 -21.43
CA SER A 1067 -48.53 -15.97 -21.06
C SER A 1067 -47.64 -14.74 -21.20
N LEU A 1068 -46.62 -14.60 -20.36
CA LEU A 1068 -45.67 -13.48 -20.50
C LEU A 1068 -45.02 -13.44 -21.89
N SER A 1069 -44.78 -14.60 -22.51
CA SER A 1069 -44.28 -14.70 -23.90
C SER A 1069 -45.28 -14.17 -24.95
N SER A 1070 -46.59 -14.32 -24.72
CA SER A 1070 -47.60 -13.76 -25.63
C SER A 1070 -47.62 -12.23 -25.56
N LEU A 1071 -47.47 -11.67 -24.35
CA LEU A 1071 -47.36 -10.23 -24.14
C LEU A 1071 -46.04 -9.67 -24.71
N GLU A 1072 -44.96 -10.45 -24.65
CA GLU A 1072 -43.68 -10.10 -25.28
C GLU A 1072 -43.78 -10.03 -26.81
N ASN A 1073 -44.46 -10.98 -27.44
CA ASN A 1073 -44.72 -10.96 -28.89
C ASN A 1073 -45.56 -9.76 -29.34
N GLU A 1074 -46.42 -9.24 -28.47
CA GLU A 1074 -47.22 -8.03 -28.71
C GLU A 1074 -46.48 -6.72 -28.36
N ASN A 1075 -45.19 -6.78 -28.01
CA ASN A 1075 -44.37 -5.64 -27.57
C ASN A 1075 -44.96 -4.88 -26.36
N ILE A 1076 -45.67 -5.59 -25.47
CA ILE A 1076 -46.25 -5.04 -24.24
C ILE A 1076 -45.22 -5.05 -23.10
N LEU A 1077 -44.36 -6.06 -23.08
CA LEU A 1077 -43.26 -6.21 -22.13
C LEU A 1077 -42.09 -6.97 -22.76
N TYR A 1078 -40.91 -6.97 -22.12
CA TYR A 1078 -39.77 -7.80 -22.49
C TYR A 1078 -39.15 -8.48 -21.28
N ILE A 1079 -38.70 -9.73 -21.43
CA ILE A 1079 -38.01 -10.48 -20.37
C ILE A 1079 -36.50 -10.49 -20.66
N LYS A 1080 -35.70 -9.98 -19.72
CA LYS A 1080 -34.24 -9.91 -19.84
C LYS A 1080 -33.57 -10.55 -18.61
N GLY A 1081 -32.51 -11.34 -18.83
CA GLY A 1081 -31.71 -11.88 -17.73
C GLY A 1081 -30.68 -10.88 -17.20
N GLY A 1082 -30.26 -11.05 -15.95
CA GLY A 1082 -29.12 -10.32 -15.38
C GLY A 1082 -27.76 -10.87 -15.81
N LYS A 1083 -26.67 -10.34 -15.24
CA LYS A 1083 -25.31 -10.65 -15.68
C LYS A 1083 -24.32 -10.76 -14.53
N ARG A 1084 -23.48 -11.79 -14.61
CA ARG A 1084 -22.36 -12.03 -13.70
C ARG A 1084 -21.23 -11.05 -13.95
N ILE A 1085 -20.59 -10.59 -12.88
CA ILE A 1085 -19.31 -9.86 -12.92
C ILE A 1085 -18.29 -10.65 -13.78
N PRO A 1086 -17.53 -10.00 -14.69
CA PRO A 1086 -16.49 -10.64 -15.49
C PRO A 1086 -15.48 -11.44 -14.64
N LYS A 1087 -14.91 -12.53 -15.20
CA LYS A 1087 -14.03 -13.45 -14.44
C LYS A 1087 -12.72 -12.83 -13.96
N ASP A 1088 -12.26 -11.79 -14.64
CA ASP A 1088 -11.05 -11.01 -14.35
C ASP A 1088 -11.29 -9.87 -13.35
N ARG A 1089 -12.55 -9.66 -12.95
CA ARG A 1089 -13.00 -8.60 -12.02
C ARG A 1089 -13.69 -9.22 -10.80
N ASP A 1090 -13.88 -8.40 -9.78
CA ASP A 1090 -14.56 -8.80 -8.54
C ASP A 1090 -15.47 -7.66 -8.06
N TYR A 1091 -16.19 -7.89 -6.95
CA TYR A 1091 -16.89 -6.83 -6.23
C TYR A 1091 -15.92 -5.71 -5.84
N ALA A 1092 -16.42 -4.49 -5.80
CA ALA A 1092 -15.64 -3.37 -5.29
C ALA A 1092 -15.27 -3.64 -3.82
N PRO A 1093 -14.01 -3.45 -3.43
CA PRO A 1093 -13.56 -3.63 -2.05
C PRO A 1093 -14.06 -2.52 -1.12
N PHE A 1094 -14.66 -1.47 -1.69
CA PHE A 1094 -15.27 -0.35 -1.00
C PHE A 1094 -16.67 -0.09 -1.57
N ARG A 1095 -17.50 0.60 -0.77
CA ARG A 1095 -18.83 1.03 -1.18
C ARG A 1095 -18.72 1.99 -2.37
N THR A 1096 -19.47 1.75 -3.43
CA THR A 1096 -19.58 2.65 -4.59
C THR A 1096 -21.04 3.01 -4.85
N ASN A 1097 -21.26 3.90 -5.80
CA ASN A 1097 -22.60 4.24 -6.29
C ASN A 1097 -23.20 3.15 -7.21
N HIS A 1098 -22.43 2.12 -7.56
CA HIS A 1098 -22.87 1.03 -8.42
C HIS A 1098 -23.18 -0.22 -7.59
N ILE A 1099 -24.46 -0.41 -7.27
CA ILE A 1099 -24.95 -1.49 -6.43
C ILE A 1099 -25.15 -2.75 -7.28
N TYR A 1100 -24.71 -3.89 -6.76
CA TYR A 1100 -24.89 -5.22 -7.33
C TYR A 1100 -25.54 -6.13 -6.27
N PRO A 1101 -26.87 -6.17 -6.19
CA PRO A 1101 -27.59 -6.94 -5.19
C PRO A 1101 -27.54 -8.44 -5.49
N GLY A 1102 -27.33 -9.25 -4.45
CA GLY A 1102 -27.58 -10.69 -4.52
C GLY A 1102 -29.03 -11.02 -4.21
N VAL A 1103 -29.45 -12.27 -4.45
CA VAL A 1103 -30.83 -12.72 -4.18
C VAL A 1103 -31.22 -12.61 -2.69
N ALA A 1104 -30.23 -12.65 -1.79
CA ALA A 1104 -30.44 -12.41 -0.36
C ALA A 1104 -30.94 -10.98 -0.07
N ASN A 1105 -30.57 -10.00 -0.89
CA ASN A 1105 -30.96 -8.59 -0.75
C ASN A 1105 -32.34 -8.27 -1.32
N PHE A 1106 -33.02 -9.24 -1.96
CA PHE A 1106 -34.39 -9.07 -2.42
C PHE A 1106 -35.33 -9.34 -1.25
N THR A 1107 -36.00 -8.30 -0.76
CA THR A 1107 -36.84 -8.32 0.44
C THR A 1107 -38.08 -7.47 0.22
N ASN A 1108 -39.23 -7.93 0.71
CA ASN A 1108 -40.47 -7.15 0.78
C ASN A 1108 -40.89 -6.46 -0.54
N ASN A 1109 -40.74 -7.13 -1.68
CA ASN A 1109 -41.02 -6.58 -3.01
C ASN A 1109 -40.13 -5.40 -3.44
N THR A 1110 -38.97 -5.25 -2.80
CA THR A 1110 -37.95 -4.25 -3.10
C THR A 1110 -36.53 -4.82 -2.93
N ILE A 1111 -35.52 -3.97 -3.04
CA ILE A 1111 -34.11 -4.31 -2.87
C ILE A 1111 -33.57 -3.59 -1.63
N ASP A 1112 -32.97 -4.35 -0.72
CA ASP A 1112 -32.15 -3.81 0.35
C ASP A 1112 -30.83 -3.27 -0.23
N LEU A 1113 -30.85 -1.98 -0.55
CA LEU A 1113 -29.69 -1.29 -1.09
C LEU A 1113 -28.56 -1.21 -0.06
N VAL A 1114 -28.87 -1.06 1.22
CA VAL A 1114 -27.89 -0.80 2.29
C VAL A 1114 -26.96 -1.99 2.47
N HIS A 1115 -27.47 -3.22 2.49
CA HIS A 1115 -26.63 -4.41 2.68
C HIS A 1115 -26.21 -5.09 1.37
N SER A 1116 -26.47 -4.46 0.23
CA SER A 1116 -26.04 -4.98 -1.08
C SER A 1116 -24.56 -4.72 -1.35
N LYS A 1117 -23.92 -5.64 -2.08
CA LYS A 1117 -22.54 -5.45 -2.56
C LYS A 1117 -22.49 -4.38 -3.65
N THR A 1118 -21.31 -3.85 -3.92
CA THR A 1118 -21.06 -2.81 -4.93
C THR A 1118 -19.99 -3.25 -5.92
N ILE A 1119 -19.92 -2.58 -7.08
CA ILE A 1119 -18.92 -2.79 -8.14
C ILE A 1119 -18.25 -1.46 -8.51
N ASP A 1120 -17.04 -1.50 -9.05
CA ASP A 1120 -16.35 -0.28 -9.48
C ASP A 1120 -16.85 0.23 -10.84
N ASP A 1121 -16.54 1.49 -11.17
CA ASP A 1121 -16.98 2.13 -12.41
C ASP A 1121 -16.56 1.32 -13.66
N PRO A 1122 -15.32 0.81 -13.77
CA PRO A 1122 -14.93 0.03 -14.95
C PRO A 1122 -15.69 -1.31 -15.05
N THR A 1123 -16.04 -1.94 -13.93
CA THR A 1123 -16.90 -3.14 -13.93
C THR A 1123 -18.33 -2.79 -14.31
N PHE A 1124 -18.87 -1.71 -13.76
CA PHE A 1124 -20.20 -1.20 -14.10
C PHE A 1124 -20.31 -0.90 -15.60
N GLU A 1125 -19.36 -0.17 -16.19
CA GLU A 1125 -19.38 0.13 -17.63
C GLU A 1125 -19.40 -1.15 -18.49
N THR A 1126 -18.75 -2.22 -18.03
CA THR A 1126 -18.75 -3.52 -18.73
C THR A 1126 -20.13 -4.21 -18.70
N ILE A 1127 -20.92 -4.02 -17.63
CA ILE A 1127 -22.24 -4.66 -17.45
C ILE A 1127 -23.41 -3.67 -17.45
N LYS A 1128 -23.19 -2.42 -17.87
CA LYS A 1128 -24.14 -1.29 -17.80
C LYS A 1128 -25.52 -1.59 -18.39
N ARG A 1129 -25.57 -2.40 -19.45
CA ARG A 1129 -26.82 -2.84 -20.10
C ARG A 1129 -27.76 -3.67 -19.22
N TYR A 1130 -27.26 -4.19 -18.09
CA TYR A 1130 -28.02 -5.00 -17.13
C TYR A 1130 -28.52 -4.18 -15.94
N GLN A 1131 -28.41 -2.84 -16.01
CA GLN A 1131 -28.97 -1.94 -15.03
C GLN A 1131 -30.48 -2.15 -14.89
N LEU A 1132 -30.97 -2.12 -13.66
CA LEU A 1132 -32.39 -2.08 -13.31
C LEU A 1132 -32.84 -0.62 -13.29
N HIS A 1133 -33.92 -0.30 -14.00
CA HIS A 1133 -34.49 1.05 -14.06
C HIS A 1133 -35.75 1.16 -13.19
N PRO A 1134 -36.18 2.39 -12.84
CA PRO A 1134 -37.51 2.60 -12.28
C PRO A 1134 -38.57 1.94 -13.16
N ASN A 1135 -39.56 1.29 -12.55
CA ASN A 1135 -40.62 0.52 -13.20
C ASN A 1135 -40.23 -0.85 -13.80
N ASP A 1136 -38.95 -1.25 -13.79
CA ASP A 1136 -38.58 -2.64 -14.08
C ASP A 1136 -39.04 -3.55 -12.92
N VAL A 1137 -39.69 -4.68 -13.24
CA VAL A 1137 -40.05 -5.72 -12.26
C VAL A 1137 -38.97 -6.79 -12.29
N PHE A 1138 -38.32 -7.08 -11.16
CA PHE A 1138 -37.34 -8.16 -11.09
C PHE A 1138 -37.94 -9.42 -10.45
N ILE A 1139 -37.39 -10.58 -10.80
CA ILE A 1139 -37.71 -11.87 -10.19
C ILE A 1139 -36.44 -12.71 -10.02
N SER A 1140 -36.25 -13.31 -8.84
CA SER A 1140 -35.12 -14.22 -8.62
C SER A 1140 -35.28 -15.53 -9.39
N ALA A 1141 -34.18 -15.92 -10.05
CA ALA A 1141 -34.13 -17.03 -11.00
C ALA A 1141 -33.26 -18.19 -10.56
N ALA A 1142 -32.38 -18.02 -9.57
CA ALA A 1142 -31.55 -19.09 -9.01
C ALA A 1142 -31.31 -18.85 -7.51
N GLY A 1143 -31.15 -19.93 -6.72
CA GLY A 1143 -31.13 -19.87 -5.26
C GLY A 1143 -32.56 -19.89 -4.69
N THR A 1144 -32.96 -18.86 -3.95
CA THR A 1144 -34.38 -18.66 -3.58
C THR A 1144 -35.12 -18.10 -4.79
N ILE A 1145 -35.85 -18.95 -5.52
CA ILE A 1145 -36.60 -18.58 -6.72
C ILE A 1145 -37.91 -17.87 -6.35
N GLY A 1146 -38.36 -16.95 -7.20
CA GLY A 1146 -39.70 -16.38 -7.09
C GLY A 1146 -39.80 -15.12 -6.24
N LYS A 1147 -38.70 -14.59 -5.71
CA LYS A 1147 -38.70 -13.27 -5.06
C LYS A 1147 -38.91 -12.19 -6.12
N VAL A 1148 -40.06 -11.54 -6.08
CA VAL A 1148 -40.46 -10.51 -7.03
C VAL A 1148 -40.46 -9.14 -6.38
N GLY A 1149 -39.99 -8.11 -7.09
CA GLY A 1149 -40.04 -6.74 -6.59
C GLY A 1149 -39.73 -5.70 -7.65
N MET A 1150 -39.63 -4.45 -7.21
CA MET A 1150 -39.26 -3.30 -8.04
C MET A 1150 -38.15 -2.50 -7.36
N LEU A 1151 -37.42 -1.71 -8.15
CA LEU A 1151 -36.38 -0.82 -7.63
C LEU A 1151 -37.00 0.25 -6.70
N PRO A 1152 -36.48 0.47 -5.47
CA PRO A 1152 -36.94 1.56 -4.62
C PRO A 1152 -36.55 2.91 -5.22
N LYS A 1153 -37.08 3.99 -4.64
CA LYS A 1153 -36.62 5.33 -5.00
C LYS A 1153 -35.14 5.46 -4.63
N ILE A 1154 -34.31 5.78 -5.62
CA ILE A 1154 -32.86 5.96 -5.47
C ILE A 1154 -32.45 7.37 -5.89
N ASP A 1155 -31.34 7.84 -5.33
CA ASP A 1155 -30.70 9.08 -5.75
C ASP A 1155 -30.16 8.96 -7.18
N LYS A 1156 -30.08 10.11 -7.87
CA LYS A 1156 -29.72 10.15 -9.31
C LYS A 1156 -28.35 9.55 -9.62
N ASP A 1157 -27.45 9.58 -8.65
CA ASP A 1157 -26.07 9.11 -8.82
C ASP A 1157 -25.92 7.60 -8.53
N ILE A 1158 -26.95 6.95 -7.97
CA ILE A 1158 -26.93 5.53 -7.65
C ILE A 1158 -27.43 4.72 -8.85
N THR A 1159 -26.76 3.60 -9.13
CA THR A 1159 -27.18 2.64 -10.15
C THR A 1159 -27.25 1.23 -9.54
N VAL A 1160 -28.14 0.39 -10.07
CA VAL A 1160 -28.32 -0.99 -9.59
C VAL A 1160 -28.21 -1.93 -10.78
N SER A 1161 -27.25 -2.84 -10.76
CA SER A 1161 -27.03 -3.84 -11.83
C SER A 1161 -27.58 -5.19 -11.43
N LEU A 1162 -28.40 -5.80 -12.28
CA LEU A 1162 -29.06 -7.07 -11.96
C LEU A 1162 -28.10 -8.26 -12.05
N THR A 1163 -28.00 -9.05 -10.97
CA THR A 1163 -27.22 -10.30 -10.92
C THR A 1163 -27.71 -11.35 -11.93
N GLU A 1164 -26.82 -12.23 -12.38
CA GLU A 1164 -27.13 -13.40 -13.21
C GLU A 1164 -28.19 -14.33 -12.64
N ASN A 1165 -28.44 -14.25 -11.32
CA ASN A 1165 -29.40 -15.08 -10.61
C ASN A 1165 -30.81 -14.47 -10.57
N ALA A 1166 -31.08 -13.46 -11.40
CA ALA A 1166 -32.37 -12.80 -11.50
C ALA A 1166 -32.70 -12.41 -12.95
N HIS A 1167 -33.98 -12.28 -13.24
CA HIS A 1167 -34.52 -11.73 -14.48
C HIS A 1167 -35.24 -10.42 -14.19
N LYS A 1168 -35.32 -9.54 -15.19
CA LYS A 1168 -36.18 -8.36 -15.17
C LYS A 1168 -37.20 -8.41 -16.29
N ILE A 1169 -38.38 -7.89 -16.00
CA ILE A 1169 -39.48 -7.70 -16.92
C ILE A 1169 -39.63 -6.19 -17.11
N VAL A 1170 -39.40 -5.74 -18.34
CA VAL A 1170 -39.49 -4.33 -18.74
C VAL A 1170 -40.85 -4.14 -19.39
N VAL A 1171 -41.75 -3.41 -18.75
CA VAL A 1171 -43.05 -3.05 -19.32
C VAL A 1171 -42.86 -1.91 -20.31
N THR A 1172 -43.29 -2.09 -21.55
CA THR A 1172 -43.16 -1.09 -22.63
C THR A 1172 -44.47 -0.37 -22.95
N ASP A 1173 -45.61 -0.95 -22.59
CA ASP A 1173 -46.93 -0.34 -22.73
C ASP A 1173 -47.66 -0.35 -21.37
N ASP A 1174 -47.51 0.74 -20.62
CA ASP A 1174 -48.15 0.89 -19.31
C ASP A 1174 -49.64 1.24 -19.42
N HIS A 1175 -50.16 1.47 -20.63
CA HIS A 1175 -51.61 1.58 -20.90
C HIS A 1175 -52.27 0.21 -21.03
N LYS A 1176 -51.50 -0.88 -21.06
CA LYS A 1176 -52.04 -2.25 -21.04
C LYS A 1176 -51.72 -2.98 -19.75
N VAL A 1177 -50.50 -2.85 -19.23
CA VAL A 1177 -50.05 -3.56 -18.02
C VAL A 1177 -49.36 -2.58 -17.10
N LYS A 1178 -49.86 -2.39 -15.89
CA LYS A 1178 -49.15 -1.57 -14.90
C LYS A 1178 -48.00 -2.39 -14.27
N PRO A 1179 -46.77 -1.85 -14.18
CA PRO A 1179 -45.63 -2.56 -13.56
C PRO A 1179 -45.89 -3.03 -12.13
N LYS A 1180 -46.50 -2.18 -11.30
CA LYS A 1180 -46.89 -2.53 -9.92
C LYS A 1180 -47.92 -3.66 -9.86
N TYR A 1181 -48.89 -3.64 -10.77
CA TYR A 1181 -49.87 -4.73 -10.90
C TYR A 1181 -49.16 -6.05 -11.18
N LEU A 1182 -48.24 -6.04 -12.16
CA LEU A 1182 -47.45 -7.20 -12.52
C LEU A 1182 -46.60 -7.72 -11.34
N MET A 1183 -45.98 -6.82 -10.58
CA MET A 1183 -45.22 -7.16 -9.36
C MET A 1183 -46.10 -7.91 -8.34
N TYR A 1184 -47.28 -7.38 -8.01
CA TYR A 1184 -48.17 -8.00 -7.03
C TYR A 1184 -48.71 -9.35 -7.52
N ILE A 1185 -49.15 -9.45 -8.77
CA ILE A 1185 -49.67 -10.71 -9.33
C ILE A 1185 -48.61 -11.79 -9.40
N LEU A 1186 -47.40 -11.45 -9.85
CA LEU A 1186 -46.29 -12.40 -9.86
C LEU A 1186 -45.90 -12.83 -8.44
N SER A 1187 -46.14 -12.00 -7.41
CA SER A 1187 -45.88 -12.33 -6.01
C SER A 1187 -46.95 -13.21 -5.35
N SER A 1188 -48.12 -13.37 -5.98
CA SER A 1188 -49.23 -14.12 -5.40
C SER A 1188 -48.93 -15.62 -5.28
N ASN A 1189 -49.45 -16.26 -4.23
CA ASN A 1189 -49.20 -17.68 -3.95
C ASN A 1189 -49.52 -18.59 -5.16
N ARG A 1190 -50.66 -18.36 -5.83
CA ARG A 1190 -51.09 -19.18 -6.98
C ARG A 1190 -50.15 -19.08 -8.18
N ILE A 1191 -49.61 -17.89 -8.45
CA ILE A 1191 -48.63 -17.69 -9.52
C ILE A 1191 -47.24 -18.20 -9.11
N GLN A 1192 -46.86 -18.05 -7.85
CA GLN A 1192 -45.64 -18.63 -7.29
C GLN A 1192 -45.65 -20.16 -7.37
N ASP A 1193 -46.78 -20.81 -7.10
CA ASP A 1193 -46.96 -22.25 -7.28
C ASP A 1193 -46.82 -22.66 -8.76
N ALA A 1194 -47.35 -21.86 -9.68
CA ALA A 1194 -47.17 -22.09 -11.11
C ALA A 1194 -45.69 -21.95 -11.51
N ILE A 1195 -44.98 -20.94 -11.00
CA ILE A 1195 -43.54 -20.76 -11.19
C ILE A 1195 -42.80 -21.99 -10.67
N ASN A 1196 -43.05 -22.40 -9.43
CA ASN A 1196 -42.38 -23.55 -8.78
C ASN A 1196 -42.58 -24.88 -9.53
N LYS A 1197 -43.72 -25.06 -10.22
CA LYS A 1197 -43.96 -26.23 -11.08
C LYS A 1197 -43.13 -26.24 -12.36
N THR A 1198 -42.71 -25.09 -12.86
CA THR A 1198 -41.90 -24.95 -14.08
C THR A 1198 -40.39 -24.94 -13.84
N VAL A 1199 -39.95 -24.88 -12.58
CA VAL A 1199 -38.54 -24.86 -12.18
C VAL A 1199 -37.90 -26.23 -12.44
N THR A 1200 -36.75 -26.22 -13.12
CA THR A 1200 -35.95 -27.44 -13.35
C THR A 1200 -35.31 -27.89 -12.04
N LYS A 1201 -35.58 -29.13 -11.60
CA LYS A 1201 -35.10 -29.69 -10.31
C LYS A 1201 -33.80 -30.48 -10.40
N THR A 1202 -33.18 -30.60 -11.57
CA THR A 1202 -31.88 -31.27 -11.75
C THR A 1202 -30.73 -30.28 -11.52
N GLY A 1203 -30.01 -30.43 -10.40
CA GLY A 1203 -28.94 -29.50 -9.97
C GLY A 1203 -29.46 -28.34 -9.11
N THR A 1204 -28.79 -27.18 -9.15
CA THR A 1204 -29.31 -25.97 -8.49
C THR A 1204 -30.60 -25.51 -9.18
N PRO A 1205 -31.73 -25.43 -8.45
CA PRO A 1205 -32.99 -24.99 -9.04
C PRO A 1205 -32.83 -23.69 -9.81
N LYS A 1206 -33.36 -23.64 -11.04
CA LYS A 1206 -33.28 -22.46 -11.90
C LYS A 1206 -34.57 -22.22 -12.67
N LEU A 1207 -35.00 -20.96 -12.69
CA LEU A 1207 -36.06 -20.45 -13.54
C LEU A 1207 -35.42 -19.89 -14.82
N SER A 1208 -35.61 -20.56 -15.96
CA SER A 1208 -35.15 -20.03 -17.25
C SER A 1208 -36.05 -18.89 -17.73
N ILE A 1209 -35.56 -18.06 -18.65
CA ILE A 1209 -36.38 -17.02 -19.30
C ILE A 1209 -37.57 -17.65 -20.03
N SER A 1210 -37.38 -18.82 -20.66
CA SER A 1210 -38.47 -19.54 -21.35
C SER A 1210 -39.54 -20.07 -20.39
N SER A 1211 -39.14 -20.61 -19.23
CA SER A 1211 -40.09 -21.04 -18.19
C SER A 1211 -40.82 -19.86 -17.58
N LEU A 1212 -40.14 -18.73 -17.34
CA LEU A 1212 -40.82 -17.50 -16.92
C LEU A 1212 -41.80 -17.01 -18.00
N GLY A 1213 -41.41 -17.06 -19.27
CA GLY A 1213 -42.24 -16.70 -20.41
C GLY A 1213 -43.54 -17.52 -20.53
N SER A 1214 -43.56 -18.77 -20.07
CA SER A 1214 -44.75 -19.62 -20.11
C SER A 1214 -45.74 -19.37 -18.99
N ILE A 1215 -45.36 -18.62 -17.94
CA ILE A 1215 -46.24 -18.24 -16.83
C ILE A 1215 -47.40 -17.41 -17.36
N ARG A 1216 -48.61 -17.81 -16.99
CA ARG A 1216 -49.85 -17.14 -17.39
C ARG A 1216 -50.36 -16.25 -16.26
N ILE A 1217 -50.71 -15.01 -16.59
CA ILE A 1217 -51.26 -14.03 -15.66
C ILE A 1217 -52.64 -13.53 -16.14
N PRO A 1218 -53.55 -13.16 -15.24
CA PRO A 1218 -54.76 -12.42 -15.61
C PRO A 1218 -54.39 -11.02 -16.10
N LEU A 1219 -55.16 -10.49 -17.04
CA LEU A 1219 -54.96 -9.13 -17.55
C LEU A 1219 -56.28 -8.35 -17.67
N PRO A 1220 -56.78 -7.80 -16.56
CA PRO A 1220 -57.98 -6.99 -16.53
C PRO A 1220 -57.72 -5.58 -17.09
N SER A 1221 -58.77 -4.75 -17.21
CA SER A 1221 -58.62 -3.36 -17.65
C SER A 1221 -57.71 -2.55 -16.70
N VAL A 1222 -57.09 -1.49 -17.21
CA VAL A 1222 -56.18 -0.63 -16.40
C VAL A 1222 -56.88 -0.05 -15.17
N ASP A 1223 -58.17 0.25 -15.24
CA ASP A 1223 -58.93 0.75 -14.09
C ASP A 1223 -59.02 -0.28 -12.96
N ILE A 1224 -59.26 -1.55 -13.31
CA ILE A 1224 -59.26 -2.67 -12.36
C ILE A 1224 -57.85 -2.90 -11.82
N GLN A 1225 -56.82 -2.82 -12.67
CA GLN A 1225 -55.42 -2.92 -12.22
C GLN A 1225 -55.08 -1.82 -11.22
N ASN A 1226 -55.51 -0.57 -11.45
CA ASN A 1226 -55.28 0.55 -10.53
C ASN A 1226 -56.04 0.37 -9.20
N ASP A 1227 -57.30 -0.07 -9.23
CA ASP A 1227 -58.07 -0.38 -8.00
C ASP A 1227 -57.38 -1.48 -7.18
N PHE A 1228 -56.93 -2.55 -7.83
CA PHE A 1228 -56.15 -3.62 -7.21
C PHE A 1228 -54.84 -3.09 -6.61
N ILE A 1229 -54.07 -2.30 -7.37
CA ILE A 1229 -52.83 -1.69 -6.89
C ILE A 1229 -53.11 -0.83 -5.64
N ASN A 1230 -54.15 -0.01 -5.63
CA ASN A 1230 -54.46 0.85 -4.48
C ASN A 1230 -54.76 0.05 -3.21
N LYS A 1231 -55.51 -1.06 -3.34
CA LYS A 1231 -55.79 -1.97 -2.20
C LYS A 1231 -54.52 -2.66 -1.72
N CYS A 1232 -53.71 -3.19 -2.64
CA CYS A 1232 -52.43 -3.80 -2.31
C CYS A 1232 -51.44 -2.81 -1.67
N ASP A 1233 -51.32 -1.58 -2.21
CA ASP A 1233 -50.46 -0.52 -1.68
C ASP A 1233 -50.91 -0.13 -0.25
N THR A 1234 -52.21 -0.11 0.04
CA THR A 1234 -52.76 0.17 1.38
C THR A 1234 -52.34 -0.90 2.39
N LEU A 1235 -52.59 -2.17 2.08
CA LEU A 1235 -52.19 -3.30 2.95
C LEU A 1235 -50.67 -3.36 3.10
N LYS A 1236 -49.93 -3.10 2.01
CA LYS A 1236 -48.47 -3.09 2.02
C LYS A 1236 -47.92 -1.96 2.89
N HIS A 1237 -48.51 -0.77 2.84
CA HIS A 1237 -48.13 0.34 3.70
C HIS A 1237 -48.35 0.00 5.18
N GLU A 1238 -49.45 -0.69 5.51
CA GLU A 1238 -49.71 -1.15 6.87
C GLU A 1238 -48.71 -2.22 7.32
N ILE A 1239 -48.41 -3.21 6.47
CA ILE A 1239 -47.35 -4.20 6.71
C ILE A 1239 -46.01 -3.51 6.96
N ASP A 1240 -45.62 -2.56 6.11
CA ASP A 1240 -44.36 -1.82 6.25
C ASP A 1240 -44.34 -0.95 7.52
N SER A 1241 -45.49 -0.42 7.96
CA SER A 1241 -45.63 0.31 9.22
C SER A 1241 -45.46 -0.62 10.43
N GLN A 1242 -46.06 -1.81 10.40
CA GLN A 1242 -45.88 -2.82 11.45
C GLN A 1242 -44.44 -3.35 11.48
N LEU A 1243 -43.81 -3.53 10.32
CA LEU A 1243 -42.39 -3.91 10.23
C LEU A 1243 -41.46 -2.84 10.82
N LYS A 1244 -41.81 -1.55 10.71
CA LYS A 1244 -41.09 -0.47 11.39
C LYS A 1244 -41.28 -0.46 12.90
N LEU A 1245 -42.39 -0.96 13.41
CA LEU A 1245 -42.64 -1.14 14.85
C LEU A 1245 -41.93 -2.38 15.40
N LEU A 1246 -41.75 -3.41 14.56
CA LEU A 1246 -41.11 -4.67 14.92
C LEU A 1246 -39.58 -4.54 15.03
N ASN A 1247 -38.96 -3.81 14.10
CA ASN A 1247 -37.54 -3.45 14.09
C ASN A 1247 -37.22 -2.36 15.11
#